data_AF-A0AAJ0E3U0-F1
#
_entry.id   AF-A0AAJ0E3U0-F1
#
_cell.length_a   1.000
_cell.length_b   1.000
_cell.length_c   1.000
_cell.angle_alpha   90.00
_cell.angle_beta   90.00
_cell.angle_gamma   90.00
#
_symmetry.space_group_name_H-M   'P 1'
#
loop_
_entity.id
_entity.type
_entity.pdbx_description
1 polymer ?
#
loop_
_entity_poly.entity_id
_entity_poly.type
_entity_poly.pdbx_seq_one_letter_code
_entity_poly.pdbx_strand_id
1 'polypeptide(L)'
;MAATDAEATRVGFIGLGAMGFGMACNLLKKPSYRVQGHDVYPPSAEKFVAQGGQSGESPKEVAKTSDILVCMAVNAQQIDDILFNDQTGALQTLPANATVLLCSTVPPTYHEALTPRIAAAGRQDVLVVDSPVSGGTKRAADGTLSIFASGAPEALQRADRVLRDMSEKMYIIPGGPGAGSKIKMVNQLLVGTHIAAASEAMGLAAKAGLNTREVYNIITNAAGNSWAYENRVPHMLDGDWTPLSALNIFVKDMGIVVSTARTLQFPVPLASVAEQLYISGAAHGYGAEDDSGLVRVFLPGSPNAVKEQAGQLNSQEKLTPSSTPLEISKIGMVGLGAMGQGMAGSLLRAGFAVHGYDVYEPAIDKFVANGGNASKASSPAEAAKGADILVLMVQNAAQADDVLFGSGKAAETLPDGAIVILSSTVPPSFVRELEAKLTNTGKGLSLVDAPVSGGVVRAANGTLTIICSGDEAVLSKVNSPLLAMTGTSSNLCHVQGGVGAASSVKLINQLLAGVHIAAAAEAMAFAARLGLDTRRAFEILGSAAAWSWMFENRVPQMLDADWTPHSALAIFVKDLGIVLDEAKRLTYFAPISSAAHNLYLAGASHGWTKESDAGVVRLWELAGLSVSGNAGPKLEENSGSKTENAEIEAGQEQGLPAQETIDALPTEYAGDVISSTRKVVDNGEVPVLVVLDDDPTGTQTCHNIDVLTVWDSATLDDEFSLNPTGFFILTNSRALPSAEAKHLIVEICKNVKTAAEKAGKAFEIVLRGDSTLRGHLPEEPEAAEEALGKFDAWVVTPFFYQGGRYTINDVHYVKEGDVLVPASQTPFAQDATFGYKNSNLRKYVLEKCGHRFDESSFLSVTLDDIRVGGPAGVTKKLLSVAPGSNTVVIVNAAAESDMHVFVAGLLEAEKEGRRYLYRTGAAFVSSRLGITGIPPLTMADLGVSVEAGTKQPGGLIVAGSYVPKTTAQLKVLRERRGDKLAVIELDVEGLIESADAAEKVVTAAAAETATKLAAGEDVLVMTSRKLIKGGDALSSLQIGSKVARALVQLVEQIDVRPRYLIAKGGITSSDAATKGLRMRRARIMGQAAPGVPLWKCDEETSRHRGVPYVVFPGNVGSDSTLAEVVESWSIENVA
;
A
#
# COMPACT_ATOMS: atom_id res chain seq x y z
N MET A 1 43.87 -37.95 -1.96
CA MET A 1 43.26 -39.17 -1.39
C MET A 1 42.47 -38.74 -0.16
N ALA A 2 41.14 -38.83 -0.06
CA ALA A 2 40.11 -39.35 -0.94
C ALA A 2 38.87 -38.45 -0.75
N ALA A 3 38.27 -37.98 -1.83
CA ALA A 3 36.89 -37.50 -1.78
C ALA A 3 36.03 -38.76 -1.63
N THR A 4 35.36 -38.91 -0.49
CA THR A 4 34.36 -39.96 -0.31
C THR A 4 33.22 -39.68 -1.30
N ASP A 5 33.05 -40.56 -2.28
CA ASP A 5 31.85 -40.64 -3.11
C ASP A 5 30.63 -40.71 -2.19
N ALA A 6 29.85 -39.62 -2.09
CA ALA A 6 28.54 -39.67 -1.45
C ALA A 6 27.64 -40.56 -2.30
N GLU A 7 27.17 -41.67 -1.74
CA GLU A 7 26.32 -42.65 -2.42
C GLU A 7 25.05 -41.95 -2.97
N ALA A 8 24.71 -42.20 -4.24
CA ALA A 8 23.59 -41.55 -4.92
C ALA A 8 22.25 -41.91 -4.24
N THR A 9 21.41 -40.92 -3.94
CA THR A 9 20.10 -41.14 -3.29
C THR A 9 19.19 -41.95 -4.21
N ARG A 10 18.64 -43.06 -3.68
CA ARG A 10 17.78 -43.95 -4.46
C ARG A 10 16.32 -43.49 -4.33
N VAL A 11 15.73 -43.12 -5.47
CA VAL A 11 14.38 -42.56 -5.54
C VAL A 11 13.49 -43.52 -6.32
N GLY A 12 12.45 -44.02 -5.66
CA GLY A 12 11.35 -44.73 -6.30
C GLY A 12 10.28 -43.76 -6.74
N PHE A 13 9.75 -43.90 -7.95
CA PHE A 13 8.73 -43.01 -8.49
C PHE A 13 7.50 -43.81 -8.96
N ILE A 14 6.39 -43.70 -8.25
CA ILE A 14 5.14 -44.40 -8.57
C ILE A 14 4.13 -43.41 -9.11
N GLY A 15 3.71 -43.63 -10.36
CA GLY A 15 2.90 -42.71 -11.15
C GLY A 15 3.76 -41.88 -12.10
N LEU A 16 3.91 -42.36 -13.33
CA LEU A 16 4.60 -41.74 -14.45
C LEU A 16 3.60 -41.17 -15.47
N GLY A 17 2.46 -40.67 -14.98
CA GLY A 17 1.48 -39.93 -15.78
C GLY A 17 2.00 -38.56 -16.24
N ALA A 18 1.07 -37.68 -16.66
CA ALA A 18 1.39 -36.40 -17.30
C ALA A 18 2.43 -35.54 -16.55
N MET A 19 2.30 -35.42 -15.21
CA MET A 19 3.29 -34.70 -14.38
C MET A 19 4.40 -35.61 -13.85
N GLY A 20 4.05 -36.81 -13.38
CA GLY A 20 4.99 -37.72 -12.72
C GLY A 20 6.14 -38.16 -13.63
N PHE A 21 5.88 -38.36 -14.92
CA PHE A 21 6.93 -38.63 -15.91
C PHE A 21 7.97 -37.50 -15.96
N GLY A 22 7.52 -36.25 -16.01
CA GLY A 22 8.40 -35.07 -16.05
C GLY A 22 9.25 -34.96 -14.79
N MET A 23 8.63 -35.14 -13.61
CA MET A 23 9.32 -35.11 -12.31
C MET A 23 10.40 -36.20 -12.23
N ALA A 24 10.07 -37.44 -12.61
CA ALA A 24 11.00 -38.56 -12.60
C ALA A 24 12.17 -38.34 -13.56
N CYS A 25 11.91 -37.86 -14.78
CA CYS A 25 12.95 -37.56 -15.77
C CYS A 25 13.84 -36.39 -15.34
N ASN A 26 13.30 -35.38 -14.65
CA ASN A 26 14.09 -34.28 -14.12
C ASN A 26 15.11 -34.78 -13.08
N LEU A 27 14.69 -35.65 -12.15
CA LEU A 27 15.59 -36.26 -11.18
C LEU A 27 16.63 -37.17 -11.85
N LEU A 28 16.22 -37.93 -12.87
CA LEU A 28 17.10 -38.84 -13.62
C LEU A 28 18.28 -38.12 -14.28
N LYS A 29 18.11 -36.86 -14.71
CA LYS A 29 19.17 -36.04 -15.31
C LYS A 29 20.27 -35.64 -14.32
N LYS A 30 20.04 -35.77 -13.02
CA LYS A 30 20.97 -35.33 -11.97
C LYS A 30 21.79 -36.52 -11.46
N PRO A 31 23.14 -36.46 -11.48
CA PRO A 31 24.01 -37.62 -11.19
C PRO A 31 23.89 -38.14 -9.75
N SER A 32 23.36 -37.30 -8.85
CA SER A 32 23.15 -37.62 -7.43
C SER A 32 21.96 -38.51 -7.14
N TYR A 33 21.16 -38.87 -8.15
CA TYR A 33 20.00 -39.75 -7.99
C TYR A 33 20.16 -41.06 -8.75
N ARG A 34 19.50 -42.10 -8.24
CA ARG A 34 19.18 -43.33 -8.95
C ARG A 34 17.68 -43.48 -8.94
N VAL A 35 17.04 -43.33 -10.10
CA VAL A 35 15.58 -43.27 -10.20
C VAL A 35 15.03 -44.57 -10.79
N GLN A 36 14.17 -45.25 -10.03
CA GLN A 36 13.39 -46.39 -10.52
C GLN A 36 11.91 -46.03 -10.52
N GLY A 37 11.22 -46.25 -11.63
CA GLY A 37 9.83 -45.84 -11.84
C GLY A 37 8.87 -47.02 -11.97
N HIS A 38 7.58 -46.79 -11.71
CA HIS A 38 6.50 -47.69 -12.07
C HIS A 38 5.22 -46.91 -12.37
N ASP A 39 4.45 -47.37 -13.36
CA ASP A 39 3.11 -46.88 -13.66
C ASP A 39 2.21 -48.06 -14.04
N VAL A 40 0.95 -47.99 -13.66
CA VAL A 40 -0.06 -49.00 -14.00
C VAL A 40 -0.39 -49.02 -15.50
N TYR A 41 -0.05 -47.94 -16.22
CA TYR A 41 -0.13 -47.82 -17.67
C TYR A 41 1.23 -48.15 -18.31
N PRO A 42 1.40 -49.33 -18.92
CA PRO A 42 2.71 -49.79 -19.42
C PRO A 42 3.41 -48.82 -20.38
N PRO A 43 2.72 -48.11 -21.31
CA PRO A 43 3.39 -47.15 -22.18
C PRO A 43 4.10 -46.01 -21.45
N SER A 44 3.62 -45.58 -20.28
CA SER A 44 4.31 -44.57 -19.47
C SER A 44 5.63 -45.09 -18.91
N ALA A 45 5.66 -46.34 -18.47
CA ALA A 45 6.86 -46.99 -17.96
C ALA A 45 7.89 -47.24 -19.09
N GLU A 46 7.44 -47.71 -20.25
CA GLU A 46 8.28 -47.89 -21.45
C GLU A 46 8.91 -46.56 -21.88
N LYS A 47 8.12 -45.48 -21.89
CA LYS A 47 8.60 -44.13 -22.20
C LYS A 47 9.67 -43.67 -21.21
N PHE A 48 9.55 -44.01 -19.92
CA PHE A 48 10.53 -43.65 -18.89
C PHE A 48 11.84 -44.44 -19.06
N VAL A 49 11.76 -45.73 -19.38
CA VAL A 49 12.94 -46.55 -19.71
C VAL A 49 13.66 -46.00 -20.93
N ALA A 50 12.93 -45.52 -21.94
CA ALA A 50 13.52 -44.89 -23.12
C ALA A 50 14.30 -43.59 -22.81
N GLN A 51 14.04 -42.94 -21.67
CA GLN A 51 14.81 -41.78 -21.19
C GLN A 51 16.04 -42.17 -20.34
N GLY A 52 16.32 -43.46 -20.18
CA GLY A 52 17.42 -43.99 -19.37
C GLY A 52 17.04 -44.35 -17.93
N GLY A 53 15.75 -44.32 -17.60
CA GLY A 53 15.24 -44.75 -16.30
C GLY A 53 15.20 -46.27 -16.15
N GLN A 54 15.07 -46.76 -14.92
CA GLN A 54 14.79 -48.17 -14.65
C GLN A 54 13.31 -48.35 -14.29
N SER A 55 12.66 -49.40 -14.78
CA SER A 55 11.25 -49.68 -14.44
C SER A 55 11.14 -50.89 -13.52
N GLY A 56 10.26 -50.83 -12.52
CA GLY A 56 9.86 -51.98 -11.71
C GLY A 56 8.52 -52.57 -12.16
N GLU A 57 8.32 -53.87 -11.94
CA GLU A 57 7.07 -54.57 -12.32
C GLU A 57 5.88 -54.20 -11.42
N SER A 58 6.13 -53.66 -10.23
CA SER A 58 5.11 -53.21 -9.27
C SER A 58 5.66 -52.15 -8.31
N PRO A 59 4.80 -51.42 -7.56
CA PRO A 59 5.25 -50.50 -6.51
C PRO A 59 6.14 -51.17 -5.46
N LYS A 60 5.82 -52.41 -5.06
CA LYS A 60 6.64 -53.26 -4.19
C LYS A 60 8.07 -53.43 -4.69
N GLU A 61 8.26 -53.74 -5.96
CA GLU A 61 9.60 -53.94 -6.54
C GLU A 61 10.42 -52.65 -6.54
N VAL A 62 9.81 -51.52 -6.92
CA VAL A 62 10.46 -50.20 -6.86
C VAL A 62 10.84 -49.84 -5.41
N ALA A 63 9.95 -50.11 -4.46
CA ALA A 63 10.13 -49.75 -3.05
C ALA A 63 11.35 -50.43 -2.40
N LYS A 64 11.72 -51.66 -2.79
CA LYS A 64 12.84 -52.42 -2.19
C LYS A 64 14.16 -51.67 -2.13
N THR A 65 14.41 -50.81 -3.11
CA THR A 65 15.68 -50.09 -3.24
C THR A 65 15.53 -48.59 -3.02
N SER A 66 14.35 -48.11 -2.62
CA SER A 66 14.03 -46.69 -2.55
C SER A 66 14.23 -46.12 -1.15
N ASP A 67 15.18 -45.21 -0.99
CA ASP A 67 15.32 -44.43 0.26
C ASP A 67 14.22 -43.37 0.36
N ILE A 68 13.80 -42.84 -0.80
CA ILE A 68 12.67 -41.93 -0.95
C ILE A 68 11.70 -42.50 -1.99
N LEU A 69 10.43 -42.64 -1.63
CA LEU A 69 9.36 -43.08 -2.54
C LEU A 69 8.44 -41.91 -2.86
N VAL A 70 8.38 -41.48 -4.11
CA VAL A 70 7.46 -40.45 -4.59
C VAL A 70 6.20 -41.11 -5.11
N CYS A 71 5.04 -40.72 -4.58
CA CYS A 71 3.73 -41.15 -5.03
C CYS A 71 3.04 -39.99 -5.75
N MET A 72 2.82 -40.15 -7.07
CA MET A 72 2.11 -39.19 -7.93
C MET A 72 0.91 -39.88 -8.60
N ALA A 73 -0.11 -40.15 -7.79
CA ALA A 73 -1.36 -40.80 -8.20
C ALA A 73 -2.49 -39.78 -8.46
N VAL A 74 -3.63 -40.26 -8.97
CA VAL A 74 -4.81 -39.42 -9.26
C VAL A 74 -5.62 -39.11 -8.00
N ASN A 75 -5.79 -40.10 -7.11
CA ASN A 75 -6.66 -40.00 -5.93
C ASN A 75 -6.15 -40.85 -4.75
N ALA A 76 -6.80 -40.72 -3.59
CA ALA A 76 -6.44 -41.42 -2.35
C ALA A 76 -6.53 -42.96 -2.46
N GLN A 77 -7.47 -43.51 -3.23
CA GLN A 77 -7.59 -44.96 -3.42
C GLN A 77 -6.36 -45.54 -4.12
N GLN A 78 -5.85 -44.84 -5.14
CA GLN A 78 -4.62 -45.28 -5.81
C GLN A 78 -3.41 -45.19 -4.89
N ILE A 79 -3.32 -44.18 -4.01
CA ILE A 79 -2.25 -44.11 -3.01
C ILE A 79 -2.36 -45.29 -2.03
N ASP A 80 -3.59 -45.65 -1.63
CA ASP A 80 -3.83 -46.83 -0.81
C ASP A 80 -3.37 -48.11 -1.49
N ASP A 81 -3.68 -48.28 -2.78
CA ASP A 81 -3.22 -49.44 -3.55
C ASP A 81 -1.68 -49.46 -3.68
N ILE A 82 -1.05 -48.30 -3.88
CA ILE A 82 0.41 -48.17 -3.95
C ILE A 82 1.07 -48.57 -2.64
N LEU A 83 0.52 -48.19 -1.49
CA LEU A 83 1.16 -48.42 -0.20
C LEU A 83 0.77 -49.76 0.43
N PHE A 84 -0.51 -50.12 0.42
CA PHE A 84 -1.08 -51.16 1.27
C PHE A 84 -1.58 -52.42 0.53
N ASN A 85 -1.52 -52.49 -0.80
CA ASN A 85 -1.95 -53.70 -1.50
C ASN A 85 -1.14 -54.94 -1.06
N ASP A 86 -1.82 -56.03 -0.70
CA ASP A 86 -1.18 -57.23 -0.14
C ASP A 86 -0.16 -57.88 -1.10
N GLN A 87 -0.39 -57.78 -2.41
CA GLN A 87 0.45 -58.41 -3.43
C GLN A 87 1.52 -57.45 -3.95
N THR A 88 1.13 -56.20 -4.23
CA THR A 88 1.93 -55.23 -5.00
C THR A 88 2.30 -53.96 -4.23
N GLY A 89 1.85 -53.81 -2.98
CA GLY A 89 2.04 -52.62 -2.15
C GLY A 89 3.50 -52.40 -1.73
N ALA A 90 3.90 -51.13 -1.71
CA ALA A 90 5.26 -50.68 -1.42
C ALA A 90 5.64 -50.76 0.06
N LEU A 91 4.68 -50.59 0.98
CA LEU A 91 4.98 -50.27 2.39
C LEU A 91 5.84 -51.32 3.08
N GLN A 92 5.55 -52.62 2.88
CA GLN A 92 6.25 -53.70 3.59
C GLN A 92 7.66 -53.95 3.07
N THR A 93 7.99 -53.46 1.87
CA THR A 93 9.30 -53.67 1.24
C THR A 93 10.20 -52.44 1.28
N LEU A 94 9.70 -51.29 1.73
CA LEU A 94 10.51 -50.09 1.90
C LEU A 94 11.69 -50.35 2.87
N PRO A 95 12.90 -49.86 2.58
CA PRO A 95 14.02 -49.86 3.52
C PRO A 95 13.66 -49.24 4.88
N ALA A 96 14.42 -49.59 5.92
CA ALA A 96 14.25 -48.99 7.23
C ALA A 96 14.47 -47.47 7.17
N ASN A 97 13.56 -46.70 7.77
CA ASN A 97 13.59 -45.23 7.77
C ASN A 97 13.42 -44.56 6.40
N ALA A 98 12.82 -45.25 5.43
CA ALA A 98 12.47 -44.65 4.14
C ALA A 98 11.44 -43.53 4.29
N THR A 99 11.45 -42.56 3.36
CA THR A 99 10.51 -41.43 3.35
C THR A 99 9.59 -41.48 2.14
N VAL A 100 8.28 -41.39 2.37
CA VAL A 100 7.25 -41.36 1.32
C VAL A 100 6.80 -39.92 1.07
N LEU A 101 6.90 -39.45 -0.17
CA LEU A 101 6.43 -38.13 -0.61
C LEU A 101 5.10 -38.27 -1.34
N LEU A 102 4.07 -37.61 -0.84
CA LEU A 102 2.73 -37.66 -1.42
C LEU A 102 2.47 -36.38 -2.20
N CYS A 103 2.54 -36.48 -3.53
CA CYS A 103 2.49 -35.32 -4.42
C CYS A 103 1.09 -35.05 -5.02
N SER A 104 0.13 -35.94 -4.75
CA SER A 104 -1.24 -35.88 -5.27
C SER A 104 -2.15 -34.94 -4.48
N THR A 105 -3.12 -34.31 -5.16
CA THR A 105 -4.23 -33.65 -4.48
C THR A 105 -5.22 -34.69 -3.93
N VAL A 106 -5.31 -34.80 -2.60
CA VAL A 106 -6.26 -35.65 -1.88
C VAL A 106 -6.88 -34.87 -0.69
N PRO A 107 -7.96 -35.36 -0.06
CA PRO A 107 -8.52 -34.70 1.12
C PRO A 107 -7.49 -34.60 2.26
N PRO A 108 -7.41 -33.46 2.99
CA PRO A 108 -6.46 -33.31 4.10
C PRO A 108 -6.57 -34.41 5.17
N THR A 109 -7.79 -34.87 5.44
CA THR A 109 -8.09 -35.95 6.41
C THR A 109 -7.44 -37.28 6.04
N TYR A 110 -7.13 -37.51 4.76
CA TYR A 110 -6.40 -38.70 4.33
C TYR A 110 -4.97 -38.71 4.90
N HIS A 111 -4.27 -37.57 4.85
CA HIS A 111 -2.92 -37.44 5.41
C HIS A 111 -2.90 -37.57 6.92
N GLU A 112 -3.89 -36.97 7.60
CA GLU A 112 -4.07 -37.09 9.05
C GLU A 112 -4.27 -38.56 9.47
N ALA A 113 -4.97 -39.36 8.65
CA ALA A 113 -5.22 -40.78 8.91
C ALA A 113 -4.08 -41.73 8.49
N LEU A 114 -3.15 -41.28 7.63
CA LEU A 114 -2.15 -42.18 7.02
C LEU A 114 -1.06 -42.62 7.99
N THR A 115 -0.56 -41.70 8.83
CA THR A 115 0.50 -42.03 9.81
C THR A 115 0.06 -43.12 10.80
N PRO A 116 -1.15 -43.05 11.41
CA PRO A 116 -1.68 -44.15 12.23
C PRO A 116 -1.79 -45.49 11.48
N ARG A 117 -2.17 -45.47 10.20
CA ARG A 117 -2.29 -46.69 9.37
C ARG A 117 -0.94 -47.33 9.10
N ILE A 118 0.08 -46.54 8.79
CA ILE A 118 1.46 -47.02 8.61
C ILE A 118 2.00 -47.63 9.91
N ALA A 119 1.74 -46.98 11.05
CA ALA A 119 2.11 -47.51 12.35
C ALA A 119 1.40 -48.84 12.68
N ALA A 120 0.11 -48.96 12.38
CA ALA A 120 -0.67 -50.19 12.56
C ALA A 120 -0.17 -51.34 11.67
N ALA A 121 0.42 -51.03 10.52
CA ALA A 121 1.07 -52.00 9.63
C ALA A 121 2.49 -52.41 10.10
N GLY A 122 2.92 -51.99 11.29
CA GLY A 122 4.21 -52.34 11.89
C GLY A 122 5.40 -51.54 11.35
N ARG A 123 5.15 -50.46 10.60
CA ARG A 123 6.18 -49.66 9.90
C ARG A 123 6.29 -48.23 10.45
N GLN A 124 6.37 -48.10 11.78
CA GLN A 124 6.53 -46.80 12.45
C GLN A 124 7.82 -46.06 12.06
N ASP A 125 8.79 -46.78 11.48
CA ASP A 125 10.03 -46.23 10.94
C ASP A 125 9.83 -45.48 9.63
N VAL A 126 8.75 -45.72 8.87
CA VAL A 126 8.51 -45.05 7.58
C VAL A 126 7.95 -43.65 7.81
N LEU A 127 8.63 -42.67 7.24
CA LEU A 127 8.27 -41.25 7.34
C LEU A 127 7.40 -40.83 6.15
N VAL A 128 6.53 -39.83 6.36
CA VAL A 128 5.63 -39.31 5.31
C VAL A 128 5.71 -37.79 5.23
N VAL A 129 5.73 -37.27 4.00
CA VAL A 129 5.56 -35.86 3.70
C VAL A 129 4.32 -35.67 2.83
N ASP A 130 3.39 -34.84 3.29
CA ASP A 130 2.29 -34.28 2.49
C ASP A 130 2.86 -33.15 1.64
N SER A 131 3.05 -33.38 0.33
CA SER A 131 3.74 -32.46 -0.57
C SER A 131 3.03 -32.25 -1.91
N PRO A 132 1.73 -31.89 -1.94
CA PRO A 132 1.01 -31.65 -3.17
C PRO A 132 1.66 -30.56 -4.01
N VAL A 133 1.58 -30.73 -5.33
CA VAL A 133 2.32 -29.90 -6.30
C VAL A 133 1.42 -29.01 -7.14
N SER A 134 1.99 -27.94 -7.70
CA SER A 134 1.34 -27.02 -8.63
C SER A 134 2.33 -26.56 -9.71
N GLY A 135 1.86 -26.29 -10.94
CA GLY A 135 2.68 -25.78 -12.04
C GLY A 135 2.56 -26.51 -13.38
N GLY A 136 1.83 -27.64 -13.44
CA GLY A 136 1.57 -28.38 -14.68
C GLY A 136 2.76 -29.19 -15.20
N THR A 137 2.57 -29.83 -16.37
CA THR A 137 3.51 -30.81 -16.96
C THR A 137 4.86 -30.21 -17.35
N LYS A 138 4.88 -28.98 -17.87
CA LYS A 138 6.11 -28.27 -18.25
C LYS A 138 7.00 -28.00 -17.04
N ARG A 139 6.48 -27.37 -15.99
CA ARG A 139 7.24 -27.08 -14.76
C ARG A 139 7.69 -28.36 -14.05
N ALA A 140 6.91 -29.45 -14.15
CA ALA A 140 7.33 -30.77 -13.67
C ALA A 140 8.59 -31.29 -14.39
N ALA A 141 8.64 -31.18 -15.71
CA ALA A 141 9.80 -31.60 -16.51
C ALA A 141 11.04 -30.71 -16.32
N ASP A 142 10.83 -29.44 -16.01
CA ASP A 142 11.88 -28.45 -15.79
C ASP A 142 12.39 -28.43 -14.32
N GLY A 143 11.71 -29.15 -13.41
CA GLY A 143 12.05 -29.14 -11.98
C GLY A 143 11.70 -27.82 -11.28
N THR A 144 10.73 -27.07 -11.82
CA THR A 144 10.36 -25.72 -11.36
C THR A 144 8.98 -25.67 -10.73
N LEU A 145 8.47 -26.79 -10.18
CA LEU A 145 7.15 -26.83 -9.55
C LEU A 145 7.06 -25.92 -8.32
N SER A 146 5.83 -25.56 -7.95
CA SER A 146 5.52 -25.10 -6.60
C SER A 146 5.08 -26.31 -5.76
N ILE A 147 5.71 -26.54 -4.61
CA ILE A 147 5.41 -27.67 -3.72
C ILE A 147 4.95 -27.14 -2.35
N PHE A 148 3.83 -27.64 -1.84
CA PHE A 148 3.31 -27.30 -0.51
C PHE A 148 3.59 -28.46 0.45
N ALA A 149 4.77 -28.47 1.07
CA ALA A 149 5.23 -29.57 1.90
C ALA A 149 4.85 -29.39 3.38
N SER A 150 4.39 -30.45 4.02
CA SER A 150 4.14 -30.52 5.46
C SER A 150 4.38 -31.94 5.98
N GLY A 151 4.83 -32.07 7.22
CA GLY A 151 5.20 -33.35 7.81
C GLY A 151 6.04 -33.17 9.07
N ALA A 152 6.50 -34.28 9.65
CA ALA A 152 7.43 -34.23 10.77
C ALA A 152 8.77 -33.60 10.34
N PRO A 153 9.47 -32.83 11.22
CA PRO A 153 10.74 -32.21 10.88
C PRO A 153 11.79 -33.17 10.32
N GLU A 154 11.87 -34.39 10.85
CA GLU A 154 12.77 -35.43 10.33
C GLU A 154 12.41 -35.86 8.90
N ALA A 155 11.12 -36.01 8.60
CA ALA A 155 10.65 -36.37 7.27
C ALA A 155 10.99 -35.27 6.25
N LEU A 156 10.76 -34.00 6.64
CA LEU A 156 11.08 -32.83 5.81
C LEU A 156 12.58 -32.70 5.58
N GLN A 157 13.42 -32.91 6.61
CA GLN A 157 14.87 -32.83 6.48
C GLN A 157 15.42 -33.89 5.52
N ARG A 158 14.94 -35.14 5.62
CA ARG A 158 15.35 -36.22 4.71
C ARG A 158 14.88 -35.98 3.27
N ALA A 159 13.69 -35.41 3.11
CA ALA A 159 13.10 -35.13 1.81
C ALA A 159 13.60 -33.84 1.15
N ASP A 160 14.22 -32.93 1.91
CA ASP A 160 14.51 -31.54 1.50
C ASP A 160 15.22 -31.47 0.15
N ARG A 161 16.27 -32.27 -0.03
CA ARG A 161 17.04 -32.29 -1.28
C ARG A 161 16.18 -32.69 -2.49
N VAL A 162 15.39 -33.76 -2.38
CA VAL A 162 14.55 -34.25 -3.47
C VAL A 162 13.42 -33.26 -3.76
N LEU A 163 12.78 -32.72 -2.73
CA LEU A 163 11.72 -31.72 -2.88
C LEU A 163 12.24 -30.46 -3.57
N ARG A 164 13.39 -29.91 -3.13
CA ARG A 164 14.04 -28.75 -3.76
C ARG A 164 14.43 -29.03 -5.20
N ASP A 165 14.95 -30.22 -5.50
CA ASP A 165 15.37 -30.56 -6.85
C ASP A 165 14.20 -30.75 -7.84
N MET A 166 12.97 -30.88 -7.34
CA MET A 166 11.73 -30.92 -8.13
C MET A 166 10.99 -29.57 -8.16
N SER A 167 11.44 -28.57 -7.41
CA SER A 167 10.71 -27.32 -7.20
C SER A 167 11.56 -26.08 -7.40
N GLU A 168 10.96 -25.03 -7.96
CA GLU A 168 11.52 -23.68 -7.85
C GLU A 168 11.04 -23.00 -6.57
N LYS A 169 9.78 -23.27 -6.17
CA LYS A 169 9.16 -22.70 -4.97
C LYS A 169 8.71 -23.83 -4.05
N MET A 170 9.44 -24.02 -2.96
CA MET A 170 9.08 -24.97 -1.91
C MET A 170 8.56 -24.23 -0.68
N TYR A 171 7.31 -24.50 -0.32
CA TYR A 171 6.66 -23.94 0.86
C TYR A 171 6.54 -25.01 1.93
N ILE A 172 7.14 -24.78 3.10
CA ILE A 172 6.87 -25.58 4.29
C ILE A 172 5.64 -25.00 4.99
N ILE A 173 4.58 -25.80 5.09
CA ILE A 173 3.32 -25.40 5.71
C ILE A 173 3.28 -25.95 7.15
N PRO A 174 3.18 -25.08 8.17
CA PRO A 174 3.04 -25.52 9.56
C PRO A 174 1.68 -26.17 9.80
N GLY A 175 1.60 -27.03 10.83
CA GLY A 175 0.36 -27.73 11.21
C GLY A 175 0.38 -29.24 11.04
N GLY A 176 1.51 -29.83 10.62
CA GLY A 176 1.67 -31.27 10.49
C GLY A 176 1.02 -31.86 9.22
N PRO A 177 0.86 -33.19 9.15
CA PRO A 177 0.27 -33.86 7.98
C PRO A 177 -1.10 -33.29 7.60
N GLY A 178 -1.31 -33.01 6.31
CA GLY A 178 -2.55 -32.47 5.77
C GLY A 178 -2.56 -30.94 5.63
N ALA A 179 -1.60 -30.22 6.21
CA ALA A 179 -1.52 -28.77 6.09
C ALA A 179 -1.16 -28.31 4.66
N GLY A 180 -0.25 -29.02 4.00
CA GLY A 180 0.08 -28.83 2.58
C GLY A 180 -1.15 -29.04 1.69
N SER A 181 -1.90 -30.11 1.96
CA SER A 181 -3.17 -30.41 1.30
C SER A 181 -4.27 -29.36 1.55
N LYS A 182 -4.35 -28.75 2.74
CA LYS A 182 -5.28 -27.63 3.01
C LYS A 182 -4.97 -26.43 2.12
N ILE A 183 -3.70 -26.02 2.00
CA ILE A 183 -3.29 -24.94 1.09
C ILE A 183 -3.59 -25.30 -0.36
N LYS A 184 -3.25 -26.53 -0.79
CA LYS A 184 -3.57 -27.01 -2.14
C LYS A 184 -5.07 -26.96 -2.43
N MET A 185 -5.91 -27.30 -1.47
CA MET A 185 -7.36 -27.26 -1.62
C MET A 185 -7.87 -25.83 -1.83
N VAL A 186 -7.38 -24.85 -1.07
CA VAL A 186 -7.71 -23.42 -1.30
C VAL A 186 -7.20 -22.97 -2.68
N ASN A 187 -6.02 -23.44 -3.10
CA ASN A 187 -5.52 -23.21 -4.47
C ASN A 187 -6.48 -23.78 -5.52
N GLN A 188 -6.95 -25.02 -5.36
CA GLN A 188 -7.84 -25.65 -6.33
C GLN A 188 -9.23 -24.99 -6.37
N LEU A 189 -9.72 -24.47 -5.24
CA LEU A 189 -10.94 -23.65 -5.20
C LEU A 189 -10.81 -22.45 -6.15
N LEU A 190 -9.73 -21.69 -6.03
CA LEU A 190 -9.46 -20.53 -6.87
C LEU A 190 -9.24 -20.93 -8.33
N VAL A 191 -8.35 -21.89 -8.61
CA VAL A 191 -8.05 -22.31 -9.99
C VAL A 191 -9.31 -22.83 -10.69
N GLY A 192 -10.07 -23.71 -10.05
CA GLY A 192 -11.28 -24.29 -10.64
C GLY A 192 -12.36 -23.24 -10.89
N THR A 193 -12.51 -22.26 -9.98
CA THR A 193 -13.45 -21.15 -10.18
C THR A 193 -12.98 -20.21 -11.29
N HIS A 194 -11.68 -19.90 -11.37
CA HIS A 194 -11.12 -19.02 -12.40
C HIS A 194 -11.22 -19.64 -13.80
N ILE A 195 -11.00 -20.96 -13.96
CA ILE A 195 -11.19 -21.64 -15.26
C ILE A 195 -12.68 -21.60 -15.67
N ALA A 196 -13.60 -21.88 -14.75
CA ALA A 196 -15.04 -21.80 -15.02
C ALA A 196 -15.47 -20.37 -15.39
N ALA A 197 -14.94 -19.36 -14.70
CA ALA A 197 -15.17 -17.95 -15.00
C ALA A 197 -14.61 -17.56 -16.39
N ALA A 198 -13.41 -18.03 -16.74
CA ALA A 198 -12.82 -17.81 -18.06
C ALA A 198 -13.66 -18.45 -19.18
N SER A 199 -14.15 -19.66 -18.96
CA SER A 199 -15.08 -20.34 -19.88
C SER A 199 -16.40 -19.59 -20.06
N GLU A 200 -17.02 -19.12 -18.97
CA GLU A 200 -18.24 -18.30 -19.03
C GLU A 200 -17.99 -16.95 -19.73
N ALA A 201 -16.88 -16.29 -19.42
CA ALA A 201 -16.50 -15.03 -20.03
C ALA A 201 -16.26 -15.15 -21.54
N MET A 202 -15.48 -16.14 -21.97
CA MET A 202 -15.16 -16.35 -23.39
C MET A 202 -16.36 -16.88 -24.18
N GLY A 203 -17.21 -17.70 -23.56
CA GLY A 203 -18.48 -18.11 -24.16
C GLY A 203 -19.42 -16.93 -24.37
N LEU A 204 -19.54 -16.03 -23.38
CA LEU A 204 -20.35 -14.81 -23.49
C LEU A 204 -19.78 -13.87 -24.58
N ALA A 205 -18.45 -13.70 -24.62
CA ALA A 205 -17.79 -12.90 -25.65
C ALA A 205 -18.10 -13.41 -27.06
N ALA A 206 -17.97 -14.73 -27.27
CA ALA A 206 -18.30 -15.35 -28.56
C ALA A 206 -19.80 -15.21 -28.89
N LYS A 207 -20.68 -15.40 -27.91
CA LYS A 207 -22.13 -15.25 -28.08
C LYS A 207 -22.55 -13.82 -28.40
N ALA A 208 -21.83 -12.84 -27.86
CA ALA A 208 -22.00 -11.42 -28.15
C ALA A 208 -21.43 -11.01 -29.53
N GLY A 209 -20.75 -11.93 -30.24
CA GLY A 209 -20.16 -11.69 -31.56
C GLY A 209 -18.85 -10.90 -31.52
N LEU A 210 -18.14 -10.92 -30.39
CA LEU A 210 -16.84 -10.25 -30.25
C LEU A 210 -15.73 -11.12 -30.83
N ASN A 211 -14.69 -10.48 -31.39
CA ASN A 211 -13.45 -11.18 -31.69
C ASN A 211 -12.80 -11.65 -30.38
N THR A 212 -12.81 -12.96 -30.16
CA THR A 212 -12.36 -13.58 -28.91
C THR A 212 -10.84 -13.53 -28.72
N ARG A 213 -10.05 -13.49 -29.81
CA ARG A 213 -8.59 -13.29 -29.74
C ARG A 213 -8.27 -11.88 -29.25
N GLU A 214 -9.01 -10.89 -29.73
CA GLU A 214 -8.87 -9.51 -29.31
C GLU A 214 -9.27 -9.33 -27.84
N VAL A 215 -10.41 -9.91 -27.43
CA VAL A 215 -10.87 -9.94 -26.03
C VAL A 215 -9.78 -10.52 -25.13
N TYR A 216 -9.17 -11.64 -25.51
CA TYR A 216 -8.05 -12.25 -24.79
C TYR A 216 -6.86 -11.30 -24.61
N ASN A 217 -6.42 -10.67 -25.70
CA ASN A 217 -5.27 -9.74 -25.68
C ASN A 217 -5.52 -8.53 -24.76
N ILE A 218 -6.75 -8.00 -24.77
CA ILE A 218 -7.14 -6.85 -23.95
C ILE A 218 -7.23 -7.26 -22.47
N ILE A 219 -7.91 -8.36 -22.16
CA ILE A 219 -8.17 -8.77 -20.77
C ILE A 219 -6.88 -9.20 -20.06
N THR A 220 -5.91 -9.77 -20.78
CA THR A 220 -4.59 -10.13 -20.22
C THR A 220 -3.86 -8.92 -19.61
N ASN A 221 -4.21 -7.69 -20.04
CA ASN A 221 -3.64 -6.44 -19.53
C ASN A 221 -4.64 -5.63 -18.69
N ALA A 222 -5.74 -6.25 -18.25
CA ALA A 222 -6.83 -5.62 -17.53
C ALA A 222 -7.14 -6.30 -16.20
N ALA A 223 -8.03 -5.68 -15.43
CA ALA A 223 -8.36 -6.06 -14.07
C ALA A 223 -9.00 -7.47 -13.95
N GLY A 224 -9.58 -7.99 -15.04
CA GLY A 224 -10.14 -9.33 -15.12
C GLY A 224 -9.12 -10.46 -15.30
N ASN A 225 -7.82 -10.17 -15.39
CA ASN A 225 -6.81 -11.19 -15.68
C ASN A 225 -6.61 -12.20 -14.52
N SER A 226 -6.23 -13.44 -14.89
CA SER A 226 -5.79 -14.48 -13.97
C SER A 226 -4.86 -15.48 -14.67
N TRP A 227 -4.10 -16.23 -13.89
CA TRP A 227 -3.23 -17.28 -14.46
C TRP A 227 -4.04 -18.31 -15.26
N ALA A 228 -5.23 -18.66 -14.78
CA ALA A 228 -6.14 -19.57 -15.49
C ALA A 228 -6.60 -18.99 -16.83
N TYR A 229 -6.90 -17.69 -16.89
CA TYR A 229 -7.30 -17.01 -18.12
C TYR A 229 -6.15 -17.03 -19.15
N GLU A 230 -4.94 -16.61 -18.75
CA GLU A 230 -3.76 -16.62 -19.61
C GLU A 230 -3.43 -18.01 -20.16
N ASN A 231 -3.60 -19.04 -19.32
CA ASN A 231 -3.18 -20.39 -19.66
C ASN A 231 -4.23 -21.19 -20.43
N ARG A 232 -5.53 -21.04 -20.13
CA ARG A 232 -6.60 -21.88 -20.72
C ARG A 232 -7.28 -21.27 -21.93
N VAL A 233 -7.42 -19.94 -21.99
CA VAL A 233 -8.08 -19.30 -23.12
C VAL A 233 -7.38 -19.56 -24.46
N PRO A 234 -6.04 -19.62 -24.57
CA PRO A 234 -5.37 -20.02 -25.81
C PRO A 234 -5.87 -21.35 -26.38
N HIS A 235 -6.09 -22.36 -25.54
CA HIS A 235 -6.62 -23.66 -25.98
C HIS A 235 -8.05 -23.52 -26.55
N MET A 236 -8.88 -22.66 -25.94
CA MET A 236 -10.24 -22.36 -26.44
C MET A 236 -10.21 -21.63 -27.79
N LEU A 237 -9.26 -20.71 -27.97
CA LEU A 237 -9.08 -19.95 -29.22
C LEU A 237 -8.61 -20.84 -30.37
N ASP A 238 -7.76 -21.83 -30.07
CA ASP A 238 -7.22 -22.75 -31.06
C ASP A 238 -8.15 -23.97 -31.28
N GLY A 239 -9.06 -24.22 -30.33
CA GLY A 239 -9.91 -25.41 -30.28
C GLY A 239 -9.11 -26.70 -30.11
N ASP A 240 -8.00 -26.64 -29.37
CA ASP A 240 -7.17 -27.79 -29.03
C ASP A 240 -7.59 -28.33 -27.65
N TRP A 241 -8.13 -29.54 -27.65
CA TRP A 241 -8.64 -30.21 -26.45
C TRP A 241 -7.69 -31.31 -25.95
N THR A 242 -6.46 -31.35 -26.47
CA THR A 242 -5.42 -32.28 -26.01
C THR A 242 -5.15 -32.05 -24.51
N PRO A 243 -5.35 -33.06 -23.64
CA PRO A 243 -5.34 -32.84 -22.20
C PRO A 243 -3.93 -32.55 -21.67
N LEU A 244 -3.66 -31.29 -21.34
CA LEU A 244 -2.54 -30.91 -20.48
C LEU A 244 -2.96 -30.98 -19.00
N SER A 245 -4.24 -30.71 -18.74
CA SER A 245 -4.95 -30.95 -17.50
C SER A 245 -6.37 -31.38 -17.84
N ALA A 246 -6.73 -32.63 -17.58
CA ALA A 246 -8.03 -33.15 -17.99
C ALA A 246 -9.19 -32.56 -17.16
N LEU A 247 -10.35 -32.36 -17.77
CA LEU A 247 -11.54 -31.84 -17.11
C LEU A 247 -11.95 -32.67 -15.88
N ASN A 248 -11.80 -33.99 -15.94
CA ASN A 248 -12.06 -34.90 -14.80
C ASN A 248 -11.15 -34.65 -13.59
N ILE A 249 -9.99 -34.00 -13.74
CA ILE A 249 -9.17 -33.57 -12.61
C ILE A 249 -9.91 -32.52 -11.79
N PHE A 250 -10.63 -31.59 -12.44
CA PHE A 250 -11.43 -30.59 -11.74
C PHE A 250 -12.76 -31.12 -11.23
N VAL A 251 -13.34 -32.16 -11.84
CA VAL A 251 -14.45 -32.92 -11.21
C VAL A 251 -14.00 -33.46 -9.85
N LYS A 252 -12.80 -34.07 -9.80
CA LYS A 252 -12.24 -34.61 -8.56
C LYS A 252 -11.86 -33.51 -7.56
N ASP A 253 -11.05 -32.53 -7.98
CA ASP A 253 -10.49 -31.52 -7.08
C ASP A 253 -11.56 -30.58 -6.51
N MET A 254 -12.53 -30.14 -7.33
CA MET A 254 -13.66 -29.36 -6.83
C MET A 254 -14.56 -30.21 -5.92
N GLY A 255 -14.71 -31.51 -6.22
CA GLY A 255 -15.38 -32.44 -5.32
C GLY A 255 -14.73 -32.55 -3.95
N ILE A 256 -13.39 -32.52 -3.87
CA ILE A 256 -12.66 -32.48 -2.59
C ILE A 256 -12.94 -31.17 -1.84
N VAL A 257 -12.89 -30.03 -2.52
CA VAL A 257 -13.19 -28.71 -1.93
C VAL A 257 -14.61 -28.69 -1.34
N VAL A 258 -15.61 -29.02 -2.14
CA VAL A 258 -17.03 -28.93 -1.75
C VAL A 258 -17.40 -29.96 -0.68
N SER A 259 -16.89 -31.19 -0.78
CA SER A 259 -17.13 -32.22 0.25
C SER A 259 -16.47 -31.88 1.60
N THR A 260 -15.27 -31.29 1.57
CA THR A 260 -14.59 -30.84 2.79
C THR A 260 -15.33 -29.65 3.41
N ALA A 261 -15.73 -28.67 2.60
CA ALA A 261 -16.53 -27.54 3.06
C ALA A 261 -17.87 -28.00 3.69
N ARG A 262 -18.54 -28.98 3.08
CA ARG A 262 -19.76 -29.60 3.64
C ARG A 262 -19.50 -30.27 4.99
N THR A 263 -18.39 -30.99 5.12
CA THR A 263 -17.97 -31.62 6.39
C THR A 263 -17.74 -30.58 7.48
N LEU A 264 -17.21 -29.41 7.12
CA LEU A 264 -16.98 -28.28 8.02
C LEU A 264 -18.22 -27.37 8.21
N GLN A 265 -19.35 -27.71 7.58
CA GLN A 265 -20.56 -26.90 7.54
C GLN A 265 -20.31 -25.46 7.08
N PHE A 266 -19.42 -25.30 6.09
CA PHE A 266 -18.97 -24.01 5.59
C PHE A 266 -19.46 -23.78 4.15
N PRO A 267 -20.15 -22.66 3.85
CA PRO A 267 -20.67 -22.42 2.51
C PRO A 267 -19.56 -22.00 1.54
N VAL A 268 -19.51 -22.63 0.37
CA VAL A 268 -18.62 -22.29 -0.76
C VAL A 268 -19.44 -22.16 -2.06
N PRO A 269 -20.34 -21.17 -2.16
CA PRO A 269 -21.27 -21.04 -3.27
C PRO A 269 -20.61 -20.99 -4.66
N LEU A 270 -19.49 -20.28 -4.85
CA LEU A 270 -18.82 -20.22 -6.15
C LEU A 270 -18.16 -21.55 -6.50
N ALA A 271 -17.44 -22.15 -5.56
CA ALA A 271 -16.84 -23.47 -5.75
C ALA A 271 -17.90 -24.53 -6.09
N SER A 272 -19.06 -24.47 -5.45
CA SER A 272 -20.18 -25.40 -5.68
C SER A 272 -20.74 -25.27 -7.09
N VAL A 273 -20.92 -24.04 -7.60
CA VAL A 273 -21.38 -23.82 -8.98
C VAL A 273 -20.32 -24.30 -9.97
N ALA A 274 -19.04 -24.01 -9.73
CA ALA A 274 -17.94 -24.48 -10.56
C ALA A 274 -17.88 -26.02 -10.61
N GLU A 275 -18.00 -26.72 -9.47
CA GLU A 275 -18.09 -28.19 -9.42
C GLU A 275 -19.20 -28.74 -10.34
N GLN A 276 -20.41 -28.15 -10.27
CA GLN A 276 -21.53 -28.59 -11.10
C GLN A 276 -21.29 -28.37 -12.60
N LEU A 277 -20.56 -27.31 -12.97
CA LEU A 277 -20.15 -27.08 -14.36
C LEU A 277 -19.18 -28.15 -14.85
N TYR A 278 -18.19 -28.54 -14.05
CA TYR A 278 -17.28 -29.64 -14.40
C TYR A 278 -18.01 -30.98 -14.50
N ILE A 279 -18.94 -31.28 -13.58
CA ILE A 279 -19.79 -32.48 -13.67
C ILE A 279 -20.61 -32.46 -14.97
N SER A 280 -21.18 -31.31 -15.33
CA SER A 280 -21.90 -31.12 -16.59
C SER A 280 -20.99 -31.39 -17.79
N GLY A 281 -19.79 -30.80 -17.85
CA GLY A 281 -18.83 -31.04 -18.92
C GLY A 281 -18.45 -32.51 -19.07
N ALA A 282 -18.20 -33.20 -17.95
CA ALA A 282 -17.92 -34.64 -17.95
C ALA A 282 -19.11 -35.46 -18.46
N ALA A 283 -20.34 -35.11 -18.08
CA ALA A 283 -21.57 -35.75 -18.57
C ALA A 283 -21.80 -35.55 -20.08
N HIS A 284 -21.27 -34.47 -20.66
CA HIS A 284 -21.24 -34.24 -22.11
C HIS A 284 -20.09 -34.97 -22.83
N GLY A 285 -19.31 -35.79 -22.11
CA GLY A 285 -18.22 -36.59 -22.68
C GLY A 285 -16.86 -35.89 -22.71
N TYR A 286 -16.74 -34.68 -22.17
CA TYR A 286 -15.49 -33.90 -22.22
C TYR A 286 -14.49 -34.26 -21.10
N GLY A 287 -14.81 -35.24 -20.27
CA GLY A 287 -14.04 -35.54 -19.04
C GLY A 287 -12.57 -35.89 -19.28
N ALA A 288 -12.25 -36.55 -20.40
CA ALA A 288 -10.89 -36.94 -20.76
C ALA A 288 -10.12 -35.87 -21.56
N GLU A 289 -10.80 -34.80 -21.94
CA GLU A 289 -10.25 -33.68 -22.71
C GLU A 289 -9.70 -32.59 -21.78
N ASP A 290 -8.97 -31.62 -22.34
CA ASP A 290 -8.45 -30.47 -21.59
C ASP A 290 -9.56 -29.70 -20.87
N ASP A 291 -9.29 -29.25 -19.65
CA ASP A 291 -10.26 -28.55 -18.80
C ASP A 291 -10.75 -27.22 -19.41
N SER A 292 -10.01 -26.62 -20.35
CA SER A 292 -10.45 -25.48 -21.16
C SER A 292 -11.67 -25.80 -22.03
N GLY A 293 -11.89 -27.08 -22.35
CA GLY A 293 -13.03 -27.59 -23.09
C GLY A 293 -14.38 -27.36 -22.39
N LEU A 294 -14.36 -26.95 -21.11
CA LEU A 294 -15.53 -26.56 -20.34
C LEU A 294 -16.34 -25.44 -21.02
N VAL A 295 -15.69 -24.56 -21.80
CA VAL A 295 -16.35 -23.47 -22.53
C VAL A 295 -17.53 -23.93 -23.40
N ARG A 296 -17.50 -25.17 -23.89
CA ARG A 296 -18.55 -25.76 -24.72
C ARG A 296 -19.86 -25.98 -23.98
N VAL A 297 -19.82 -26.13 -22.64
CA VAL A 297 -21.04 -26.22 -21.81
C VAL A 297 -21.89 -24.95 -21.92
N PHE A 298 -21.25 -23.80 -22.14
CA PHE A 298 -21.95 -22.53 -22.31
C PHE A 298 -22.41 -22.26 -23.74
N LEU A 299 -21.94 -23.06 -24.71
CA LEU A 299 -22.20 -22.90 -26.14
C LEU A 299 -22.75 -24.21 -26.76
N PRO A 300 -23.82 -24.81 -26.21
CA PRO A 300 -24.28 -26.13 -26.66
C PRO A 300 -24.69 -26.17 -28.13
N GLY A 301 -25.19 -25.06 -28.68
CA GLY A 301 -25.56 -24.94 -30.11
C GLY A 301 -24.42 -24.53 -31.04
N SER A 302 -23.27 -24.13 -30.50
CA SER A 302 -22.12 -23.64 -31.27
C SER A 302 -20.79 -23.87 -30.54
N PRO A 303 -20.37 -25.13 -30.30
CA PRO A 303 -19.24 -25.44 -29.42
C PRO A 303 -17.89 -24.84 -29.85
N ASN A 304 -17.73 -24.52 -31.14
CA ASN A 304 -16.52 -23.93 -31.70
C ASN A 304 -16.58 -22.40 -31.83
N ALA A 305 -17.64 -21.73 -31.34
CA ALA A 305 -17.84 -20.30 -31.57
C ALA A 305 -16.66 -19.46 -31.07
N VAL A 306 -16.00 -19.84 -29.95
CA VAL A 306 -14.81 -19.11 -29.47
C VAL A 306 -13.69 -19.11 -30.50
N LYS A 307 -13.38 -20.26 -31.11
CA LYS A 307 -12.39 -20.38 -32.19
C LYS A 307 -12.83 -19.67 -33.46
N GLU A 308 -14.10 -19.82 -33.85
CA GLU A 308 -14.64 -19.23 -35.07
C GLU A 308 -14.58 -17.70 -35.02
N GLN A 309 -14.92 -17.10 -33.87
CA GLN A 309 -14.79 -15.66 -33.66
C GLN A 309 -13.33 -15.19 -33.55
N ALA A 310 -12.41 -16.06 -33.10
CA ALA A 310 -10.98 -15.75 -33.04
C ALA A 310 -10.36 -15.63 -34.44
N GLY A 311 -10.84 -16.45 -35.39
CA GLY A 311 -10.38 -16.50 -36.77
C GLY A 311 -10.89 -15.35 -37.66
N GLN A 312 -11.82 -14.53 -37.17
CA GLN A 312 -12.24 -13.30 -37.84
C GLN A 312 -11.15 -12.23 -37.69
N LEU A 313 -10.01 -12.44 -38.36
CA LEU A 313 -8.92 -11.47 -38.48
C LEU A 313 -9.40 -10.29 -39.33
N ASN A 314 -9.63 -9.14 -38.69
CA ASN A 314 -9.66 -7.86 -39.39
C ASN A 314 -8.27 -7.24 -39.28
N SER A 315 -7.69 -6.91 -40.44
CA SER A 315 -6.38 -6.30 -40.61
C SER A 315 -6.14 -5.18 -39.61
N GLN A 316 -5.05 -5.28 -38.83
CA GLN A 316 -4.49 -4.13 -38.12
C GLN A 316 -4.03 -3.11 -39.16
N GLU A 317 -4.93 -2.24 -39.62
CA GLU A 317 -4.50 -0.92 -40.03
C GLU A 317 -4.05 -0.21 -38.75
N LYS A 318 -2.73 -0.10 -38.58
CA LYS A 318 -2.17 0.93 -37.71
C LYS A 318 -2.88 2.22 -38.09
N LEU A 319 -3.50 2.87 -37.12
CA LEU A 319 -3.97 4.24 -37.26
C LEU A 319 -2.76 5.09 -37.64
N THR A 320 -2.54 5.26 -38.94
CA THR A 320 -1.71 6.33 -39.45
C THR A 320 -2.50 7.60 -39.17
N PRO A 321 -1.95 8.57 -38.42
CA PRO A 321 -2.63 9.84 -38.21
C PRO A 321 -2.99 10.41 -39.59
N SER A 322 -4.27 10.42 -39.95
CA SER A 322 -4.69 11.04 -41.19
C SER A 322 -4.55 12.55 -41.02
N SER A 323 -3.83 13.15 -41.95
CA SER A 323 -3.42 14.55 -41.99
C SER A 323 -4.61 15.51 -42.09
N THR A 324 -5.25 15.79 -40.96
CA THR A 324 -5.54 17.13 -40.43
C THR A 324 -6.17 16.94 -39.05
N PRO A 325 -5.47 17.24 -37.94
CA PRO A 325 -6.10 17.25 -36.62
C PRO A 325 -7.29 18.21 -36.62
N LEU A 326 -8.36 17.88 -35.91
CA LEU A 326 -9.15 18.95 -35.28
C LEU A 326 -8.14 19.79 -34.49
N GLU A 327 -8.11 21.10 -34.68
CA GLU A 327 -7.53 21.98 -33.67
C GLU A 327 -8.43 21.85 -32.44
N ILE A 328 -8.15 20.85 -31.59
CA ILE A 328 -8.87 20.64 -30.33
C ILE A 328 -8.49 21.80 -29.43
N SER A 329 -9.37 22.80 -29.41
CA SER A 329 -9.21 24.04 -28.68
C SER A 329 -9.70 23.89 -27.25
N LYS A 330 -10.75 23.08 -27.02
CA LYS A 330 -11.38 22.91 -25.72
C LYS A 330 -11.98 21.51 -25.53
N ILE A 331 -11.74 20.93 -24.35
CA ILE A 331 -12.35 19.67 -23.92
C ILE A 331 -13.28 19.95 -22.72
N GLY A 332 -14.53 19.55 -22.82
CA GLY A 332 -15.45 19.48 -21.69
C GLY A 332 -15.24 18.17 -20.93
N MET A 333 -15.20 18.22 -19.61
CA MET A 333 -15.10 17.04 -18.74
C MET A 333 -16.27 17.04 -17.75
N VAL A 334 -17.11 16.00 -17.78
CA VAL A 334 -18.22 15.85 -16.83
C VAL A 334 -18.06 14.56 -16.05
N GLY A 335 -18.01 14.69 -14.72
CA GLY A 335 -17.65 13.63 -13.79
C GLY A 335 -16.17 13.67 -13.45
N LEU A 336 -15.77 14.56 -12.54
CA LEU A 336 -14.42 14.74 -12.02
C LEU A 336 -14.13 13.88 -10.78
N GLY A 337 -15.06 13.01 -10.35
CA GLY A 337 -14.84 12.08 -9.23
C GLY A 337 -13.56 11.23 -9.33
N ALA A 338 -13.40 10.22 -8.47
CA ALA A 338 -12.10 9.58 -8.23
C ALA A 338 -11.24 9.25 -9.48
N MET A 339 -11.82 8.69 -10.54
CA MET A 339 -11.11 8.47 -11.82
C MET A 339 -11.11 9.69 -12.75
N GLY A 340 -12.23 10.41 -12.81
CA GLY A 340 -12.39 11.59 -13.66
C GLY A 340 -11.36 12.68 -13.37
N GLN A 341 -11.00 12.87 -12.10
CA GLN A 341 -9.95 13.80 -11.68
C GLN A 341 -8.61 13.49 -12.36
N GLY A 342 -8.22 12.21 -12.39
CA GLY A 342 -6.96 11.76 -12.98
C GLY A 342 -6.97 11.87 -14.50
N MET A 343 -8.09 11.53 -15.13
CA MET A 343 -8.29 11.69 -16.57
C MET A 343 -8.18 13.16 -17.00
N ALA A 344 -8.90 14.05 -16.30
CA ALA A 344 -8.85 15.49 -16.55
C ALA A 344 -7.44 16.04 -16.32
N GLY A 345 -6.75 15.62 -15.25
CA GLY A 345 -5.36 15.96 -14.99
C GLY A 345 -4.39 15.50 -16.09
N SER A 346 -4.63 14.32 -16.68
CA SER A 346 -3.82 13.80 -17.79
C SER A 346 -3.98 14.65 -19.05
N LEU A 347 -5.20 15.08 -19.35
CA LEU A 347 -5.49 15.99 -20.45
C LEU A 347 -4.85 17.37 -20.23
N LEU A 348 -4.92 17.91 -19.01
CA LEU A 348 -4.25 19.17 -18.66
C LEU A 348 -2.73 19.10 -18.84
N ARG A 349 -2.08 18.01 -18.39
CA ARG A 349 -0.63 17.79 -18.56
C ARG A 349 -0.22 17.70 -20.04
N ALA A 350 -1.10 17.19 -20.89
CA ALA A 350 -0.90 17.16 -22.34
C ALA A 350 -1.14 18.52 -23.03
N GLY A 351 -1.54 19.55 -22.27
CA GLY A 351 -1.70 20.92 -22.76
C GLY A 351 -3.10 21.30 -23.24
N PHE A 352 -4.10 20.41 -23.10
CA PHE A 352 -5.48 20.74 -23.48
C PHE A 352 -6.12 21.74 -22.50
N ALA A 353 -6.93 22.67 -23.02
CA ALA A 353 -7.82 23.48 -22.19
C ALA A 353 -9.04 22.63 -21.79
N VAL A 354 -9.21 22.38 -20.49
CA VAL A 354 -10.26 21.49 -19.97
C VAL A 354 -11.24 22.27 -19.11
N HIS A 355 -12.53 22.21 -19.46
CA HIS A 355 -13.62 22.81 -18.70
C HIS A 355 -14.36 21.71 -17.92
N GLY A 356 -14.15 21.66 -16.61
CA GLY A 356 -14.58 20.56 -15.76
C GLY A 356 -15.84 20.86 -14.95
N TYR A 357 -16.75 19.89 -14.87
CA TYR A 357 -17.91 19.91 -13.97
C TYR A 357 -18.05 18.58 -13.23
N ASP A 358 -18.48 18.66 -11.97
CA ASP A 358 -18.94 17.53 -11.17
C ASP A 358 -20.10 17.98 -10.27
N VAL A 359 -20.96 17.04 -9.86
CA VAL A 359 -22.01 17.33 -8.88
C VAL A 359 -21.45 17.57 -7.48
N TYR A 360 -20.21 17.13 -7.23
CA TYR A 360 -19.48 17.32 -5.98
C TYR A 360 -18.48 18.47 -6.12
N GLU A 361 -18.84 19.64 -5.57
CA GLU A 361 -18.08 20.88 -5.69
C GLU A 361 -16.58 20.77 -5.31
N PRO A 362 -16.19 20.05 -4.24
CA PRO A 362 -14.77 19.88 -3.92
C PRO A 362 -13.94 19.19 -5.00
N ALA A 363 -14.55 18.35 -5.86
CA ALA A 363 -13.84 17.77 -7.01
C ALA A 363 -13.51 18.83 -8.08
N ILE A 364 -14.43 19.79 -8.27
CA ILE A 364 -14.20 20.94 -9.16
C ILE A 364 -13.06 21.81 -8.63
N ASP A 365 -13.09 22.15 -7.34
CA ASP A 365 -12.07 23.01 -6.75
C ASP A 365 -10.68 22.35 -6.84
N LYS A 366 -10.60 21.05 -6.57
CA LYS A 366 -9.38 20.25 -6.77
C LYS A 366 -8.92 20.24 -8.24
N PHE A 367 -9.86 20.22 -9.19
CA PHE A 367 -9.54 20.22 -10.62
C PHE A 367 -8.98 21.57 -11.07
N VAL A 368 -9.58 22.68 -10.63
CA VAL A 368 -9.13 24.05 -10.96
C VAL A 368 -7.75 24.32 -10.36
N ALA A 369 -7.44 23.76 -9.19
CA ALA A 369 -6.11 23.87 -8.58
C ALA A 369 -4.97 23.22 -9.40
N ASN A 370 -5.28 22.34 -10.37
CA ASN A 370 -4.28 21.60 -11.13
C ASN A 370 -3.60 22.38 -12.28
N GLY A 371 -3.93 23.66 -12.50
CA GLY A 371 -3.15 24.55 -13.38
C GLY A 371 -3.95 25.47 -14.29
N GLY A 372 -3.26 26.34 -15.04
CA GLY A 372 -3.85 27.45 -15.80
C GLY A 372 -4.78 27.07 -16.96
N ASN A 373 -4.74 25.81 -17.42
CA ASN A 373 -5.64 25.30 -18.47
C ASN A 373 -6.92 24.66 -17.91
N ALA A 374 -7.08 24.60 -16.58
CA ALA A 374 -8.27 24.08 -15.92
C ALA A 374 -9.28 25.21 -15.69
N SER A 375 -10.52 25.01 -16.13
CA SER A 375 -11.61 25.97 -15.94
C SER A 375 -12.77 25.34 -15.17
N LYS A 376 -13.42 26.11 -14.28
CA LYS A 376 -14.63 25.70 -13.54
C LYS A 376 -15.87 25.92 -14.40
N ALA A 377 -16.61 24.85 -14.68
CA ALA A 377 -17.97 24.94 -15.18
C ALA A 377 -18.97 24.82 -14.01
N SER A 378 -20.08 25.56 -14.07
CA SER A 378 -21.17 25.51 -13.09
C SER A 378 -22.25 24.47 -13.42
N SER A 379 -22.22 23.89 -14.63
CA SER A 379 -23.15 22.86 -15.10
C SER A 379 -22.54 22.00 -16.22
N PRO A 380 -23.12 20.82 -16.54
CA PRO A 380 -22.68 20.03 -17.70
C PRO A 380 -22.80 20.78 -19.03
N ALA A 381 -23.86 21.57 -19.22
CA ALA A 381 -24.03 22.44 -20.39
C ALA A 381 -22.91 23.47 -20.54
N GLU A 382 -22.44 24.05 -19.43
CA GLU A 382 -21.34 25.01 -19.47
C GLU A 382 -19.98 24.34 -19.76
N ALA A 383 -19.76 23.13 -19.25
CA ALA A 383 -18.59 22.32 -19.59
C ALA A 383 -18.58 21.99 -21.10
N ALA A 384 -19.74 21.68 -21.67
CA ALA A 384 -19.92 21.34 -23.08
C ALA A 384 -19.88 22.55 -24.04
N LYS A 385 -20.21 23.76 -23.56
CA LYS A 385 -20.29 24.96 -24.39
C LYS A 385 -18.96 25.27 -25.07
N GLY A 386 -18.95 25.20 -26.40
CA GLY A 386 -17.76 25.46 -27.22
C GLY A 386 -16.68 24.38 -27.14
N ALA A 387 -16.98 23.21 -26.56
CA ALA A 387 -16.04 22.10 -26.50
C ALA A 387 -16.07 21.29 -27.80
N ASP A 388 -14.90 20.98 -28.35
CA ASP A 388 -14.75 20.09 -29.50
C ASP A 388 -15.04 18.63 -29.10
N ILE A 389 -14.69 18.31 -27.85
CA ILE A 389 -14.84 16.98 -27.24
C ILE A 389 -15.48 17.13 -25.86
N LEU A 390 -16.48 16.29 -25.56
CA LEU A 390 -17.05 16.13 -24.22
C LEU A 390 -16.79 14.73 -23.69
N VAL A 391 -15.98 14.63 -22.63
CA VAL A 391 -15.69 13.35 -21.95
C VAL A 391 -16.67 13.16 -20.80
N LEU A 392 -17.33 12.00 -20.76
CA LEU A 392 -18.28 11.60 -19.73
C LEU A 392 -17.73 10.46 -18.88
N MET A 393 -17.44 10.76 -17.62
CA MET A 393 -16.95 9.79 -16.63
C MET A 393 -17.87 9.76 -15.40
N VAL A 394 -19.05 9.19 -15.58
CA VAL A 394 -20.13 9.10 -14.58
C VAL A 394 -20.35 7.65 -14.13
N GLN A 395 -21.23 7.43 -13.15
CA GLN A 395 -21.39 6.13 -12.51
C GLN A 395 -22.22 5.13 -13.34
N ASN A 396 -23.25 5.60 -14.07
CA ASN A 396 -24.21 4.74 -14.76
C ASN A 396 -24.86 5.41 -15.99
N ALA A 397 -25.62 4.61 -16.75
CA ALA A 397 -26.30 5.03 -17.96
C ALA A 397 -27.30 6.18 -17.74
N ALA A 398 -28.06 6.17 -16.64
CA ALA A 398 -29.03 7.21 -16.33
C ALA A 398 -28.36 8.57 -16.12
N GLN A 399 -27.20 8.60 -15.45
CA GLN A 399 -26.42 9.84 -15.29
C GLN A 399 -25.84 10.33 -16.62
N ALA A 400 -25.37 9.43 -17.49
CA ALA A 400 -24.87 9.81 -18.81
C ALA A 400 -26.00 10.42 -19.67
N ASP A 401 -27.20 9.83 -19.62
CA ASP A 401 -28.39 10.35 -20.29
C ASP A 401 -28.84 11.71 -19.71
N ASP A 402 -28.84 11.86 -18.38
CA ASP A 402 -29.23 13.10 -17.71
C ASP A 402 -28.26 14.26 -18.02
N VAL A 403 -26.96 13.97 -18.08
CA VAL A 403 -25.93 14.95 -18.48
C VAL A 403 -26.17 15.46 -19.90
N LEU A 404 -26.47 14.56 -20.85
CA LEU A 404 -26.60 14.92 -22.26
C LEU A 404 -27.97 15.52 -22.60
N PHE A 405 -29.06 14.90 -22.14
CA PHE A 405 -30.42 15.18 -22.59
C PHE A 405 -31.40 15.54 -21.46
N GLY A 406 -31.09 15.21 -20.21
CA GLY A 406 -31.92 15.51 -19.05
C GLY A 406 -31.64 16.90 -18.49
N SER A 407 -31.40 16.97 -17.18
CA SER A 407 -31.17 18.23 -16.47
C SER A 407 -29.88 18.94 -16.92
N GLY A 408 -28.88 18.18 -17.39
CA GLY A 408 -27.58 18.68 -17.80
C GLY A 408 -27.56 19.36 -19.17
N LYS A 409 -28.45 18.97 -20.09
CA LYS A 409 -28.62 19.54 -21.45
C LYS A 409 -27.34 19.77 -22.26
N ALA A 410 -26.30 18.97 -22.03
CA ALA A 410 -25.01 19.16 -22.69
C ALA A 410 -25.11 19.03 -24.22
N ALA A 411 -25.94 18.12 -24.74
CA ALA A 411 -26.11 17.94 -26.18
C ALA A 411 -26.70 19.18 -26.90
N GLU A 412 -27.55 19.96 -26.21
CA GLU A 412 -28.12 21.21 -26.74
C GLU A 412 -27.08 22.33 -26.87
N THR A 413 -25.97 22.25 -26.13
CA THR A 413 -24.94 23.32 -26.07
C THR A 413 -23.64 22.96 -26.77
N LEU A 414 -23.43 21.68 -27.08
CA LEU A 414 -22.32 21.24 -27.93
C LEU A 414 -22.37 21.92 -29.32
N PRO A 415 -21.20 22.34 -29.86
CA PRO A 415 -21.08 22.77 -31.24
C PRO A 415 -21.45 21.67 -32.24
N ASP A 416 -21.82 22.07 -33.46
CA ASP A 416 -22.07 21.14 -34.55
C ASP A 416 -20.78 20.35 -34.87
N GLY A 417 -20.91 19.03 -35.05
CA GLY A 417 -19.79 18.14 -35.31
C GLY A 417 -18.94 17.75 -34.09
N ALA A 418 -19.29 18.20 -32.88
CA ALA A 418 -18.54 17.84 -31.66
C ALA A 418 -18.64 16.33 -31.33
N ILE A 419 -17.66 15.84 -30.56
CA ILE A 419 -17.51 14.41 -30.26
C ILE A 419 -17.75 14.16 -28.77
N VAL A 420 -18.61 13.20 -28.44
CA VAL A 420 -18.82 12.71 -27.08
C VAL A 420 -17.98 11.46 -26.86
N ILE A 421 -17.18 11.41 -25.80
CA ILE A 421 -16.44 10.23 -25.37
C ILE A 421 -17.09 9.69 -24.10
N LEU A 422 -17.67 8.50 -24.16
CA LEU A 422 -18.29 7.84 -23.00
C LEU A 422 -17.30 6.86 -22.37
N SER A 423 -16.80 7.21 -21.18
CA SER A 423 -15.79 6.41 -20.46
C SER A 423 -16.33 5.56 -19.30
N SER A 424 -17.64 5.59 -19.13
CA SER A 424 -18.36 4.94 -18.03
C SER A 424 -18.66 3.48 -18.37
N THR A 425 -18.74 2.61 -17.35
CA THR A 425 -19.23 1.23 -17.55
C THR A 425 -20.76 1.23 -17.59
N VAL A 426 -21.33 0.95 -18.74
CA VAL A 426 -22.77 0.99 -19.04
C VAL A 426 -23.19 -0.19 -19.93
N PRO A 427 -24.50 -0.50 -20.07
CA PRO A 427 -24.95 -1.52 -21.01
C PRO A 427 -24.59 -1.19 -22.47
N PRO A 428 -24.10 -2.16 -23.28
CA PRO A 428 -23.84 -1.97 -24.70
C PRO A 428 -25.06 -1.49 -25.49
N SER A 429 -26.27 -1.93 -25.12
CA SER A 429 -27.52 -1.46 -25.72
C SER A 429 -27.74 0.03 -25.50
N PHE A 430 -27.46 0.53 -24.29
CA PHE A 430 -27.55 1.95 -23.97
C PHE A 430 -26.59 2.78 -24.82
N VAL A 431 -25.37 2.31 -25.06
CA VAL A 431 -24.40 3.03 -25.90
C VAL A 431 -24.92 3.20 -27.34
N ARG A 432 -25.53 2.15 -27.90
CA ARG A 432 -26.16 2.21 -29.24
C ARG A 432 -27.37 3.14 -29.27
N GLU A 433 -28.19 3.12 -28.22
CA GLU A 433 -29.30 4.06 -28.07
C GLU A 433 -28.81 5.51 -27.95
N LEU A 434 -27.70 5.73 -27.23
CA LEU A 434 -27.09 7.03 -27.06
C LEU A 434 -26.56 7.61 -28.37
N GLU A 435 -25.91 6.79 -29.20
CA GLU A 435 -25.49 7.20 -30.55
C GLU A 435 -26.69 7.62 -31.42
N ALA A 436 -27.79 6.85 -31.38
CA ALA A 436 -29.00 7.20 -32.11
C ALA A 436 -29.60 8.53 -31.61
N LYS A 437 -29.63 8.77 -30.28
CA LYS A 437 -30.09 10.04 -29.71
C LYS A 437 -29.21 11.21 -30.13
N LEU A 438 -27.88 11.06 -30.10
CA LEU A 438 -26.93 12.08 -30.53
C LEU A 438 -27.10 12.42 -32.02
N THR A 439 -27.28 11.40 -32.87
CA THR A 439 -27.56 11.56 -34.30
C THR A 439 -28.85 12.36 -34.54
N ASN A 440 -29.90 12.06 -33.78
CA ASN A 440 -31.22 12.70 -33.90
C ASN A 440 -31.24 14.18 -33.45
N THR A 441 -30.17 14.69 -32.84
CA THR A 441 -30.06 16.13 -32.54
C THR A 441 -29.96 17.00 -33.79
N GLY A 442 -29.60 16.41 -34.94
CA GLY A 442 -29.40 17.14 -36.21
C GLY A 442 -28.11 17.96 -36.29
N LYS A 443 -27.27 17.95 -35.24
CA LYS A 443 -26.02 18.71 -35.14
C LYS A 443 -24.78 17.96 -35.65
N GLY A 444 -24.93 16.71 -36.10
CA GLY A 444 -23.80 15.87 -36.52
C GLY A 444 -22.87 15.45 -35.37
N LEU A 445 -23.39 15.33 -34.15
CA LEU A 445 -22.61 14.87 -32.99
C LEU A 445 -22.21 13.39 -33.16
N SER A 446 -20.97 13.07 -32.85
CA SER A 446 -20.44 11.69 -32.92
C SER A 446 -20.19 11.11 -31.52
N LEU A 447 -20.25 9.78 -31.40
CA LEU A 447 -19.98 9.06 -30.14
C LEU A 447 -18.74 8.18 -30.28
N VAL A 448 -17.90 8.20 -29.25
CA VAL A 448 -16.83 7.23 -29.03
C VAL A 448 -17.15 6.48 -27.74
N ASP A 449 -17.36 5.17 -27.86
CA ASP A 449 -17.52 4.25 -26.74
C ASP A 449 -16.11 3.92 -26.21
N ALA A 450 -15.73 4.44 -25.04
CA ALA A 450 -14.35 4.37 -24.53
C ALA A 450 -14.26 4.01 -23.03
N PRO A 451 -14.91 2.92 -22.56
CA PRO A 451 -14.81 2.50 -21.17
C PRO A 451 -13.36 2.22 -20.75
N VAL A 452 -13.07 2.49 -19.48
CA VAL A 452 -11.68 2.48 -18.96
C VAL A 452 -11.43 1.36 -17.95
N SER A 453 -10.17 0.98 -17.80
CA SER A 453 -9.68 0.02 -16.81
C SER A 453 -8.35 0.51 -16.21
N GLY A 454 -8.07 0.15 -14.96
CA GLY A 454 -6.83 0.51 -14.27
C GLY A 454 -7.00 1.31 -12.96
N GLY A 455 -8.22 1.73 -12.64
CA GLY A 455 -8.54 2.39 -11.37
C GLY A 455 -7.97 3.81 -11.23
N VAL A 456 -8.14 4.37 -10.03
CA VAL A 456 -7.78 5.75 -9.69
C VAL A 456 -6.29 6.04 -9.90
N VAL A 457 -5.41 5.08 -9.55
CA VAL A 457 -3.95 5.23 -9.68
C VAL A 457 -3.53 5.37 -11.13
N ARG A 458 -3.98 4.48 -12.03
CA ARG A 458 -3.64 4.57 -13.45
C ARG A 458 -4.27 5.80 -14.11
N ALA A 459 -5.46 6.21 -13.68
CA ALA A 459 -6.07 7.48 -14.11
C ALA A 459 -5.20 8.68 -13.74
N ALA A 460 -4.76 8.78 -12.48
CA ALA A 460 -3.91 9.88 -12.02
C ALA A 460 -2.58 9.96 -12.79
N ASN A 461 -1.99 8.80 -13.09
CA ASN A 461 -0.71 8.68 -13.80
C ASN A 461 -0.83 8.81 -15.33
N GLY A 462 -2.04 8.91 -15.89
CA GLY A 462 -2.24 8.91 -17.34
C GLY A 462 -1.79 7.61 -17.99
N THR A 463 -2.06 6.48 -17.35
CA THR A 463 -1.66 5.13 -17.80
C THR A 463 -2.85 4.18 -17.90
N LEU A 464 -4.08 4.69 -18.04
CA LEU A 464 -5.28 3.85 -18.13
C LEU A 464 -5.23 2.92 -19.32
N THR A 465 -5.84 1.74 -19.20
CA THR A 465 -6.24 0.97 -20.39
C THR A 465 -7.59 1.52 -20.83
N ILE A 466 -7.65 2.10 -22.02
CA ILE A 466 -8.92 2.55 -22.63
C ILE A 466 -9.28 1.56 -23.73
N ILE A 467 -10.46 0.96 -23.63
CA ILE A 467 -11.03 0.11 -24.67
C ILE A 467 -11.97 1.01 -25.45
N CYS A 468 -11.69 1.27 -26.72
CA CYS A 468 -12.48 2.20 -27.53
C CYS A 468 -13.03 1.57 -28.81
N SER A 469 -14.26 1.95 -29.16
CA SER A 469 -14.90 1.63 -30.43
C SER A 469 -15.76 2.79 -30.94
N GLY A 470 -16.00 2.83 -32.24
CA GLY A 470 -16.71 3.92 -32.92
C GLY A 470 -16.33 3.99 -34.39
N ASP A 471 -16.77 5.04 -35.08
CA ASP A 471 -16.36 5.32 -36.46
C ASP A 471 -14.85 5.61 -36.54
N GLU A 472 -14.16 5.01 -37.52
CA GLU A 472 -12.69 5.12 -37.63
C GLU A 472 -12.22 6.55 -37.88
N ALA A 473 -12.98 7.35 -38.65
CA ALA A 473 -12.63 8.75 -38.89
C ALA A 473 -12.83 9.60 -37.63
N VAL A 474 -13.80 9.25 -36.77
CA VAL A 474 -13.99 9.88 -35.46
C VAL A 474 -12.89 9.46 -34.47
N LEU A 475 -12.54 8.17 -34.41
CA LEU A 475 -11.46 7.66 -33.56
C LEU A 475 -10.09 8.30 -33.89
N SER A 476 -9.80 8.48 -35.18
CA SER A 476 -8.60 9.18 -35.64
C SER A 476 -8.52 10.61 -35.10
N LYS A 477 -9.65 11.33 -35.07
CA LYS A 477 -9.75 12.72 -34.56
C LYS A 477 -9.52 12.82 -33.05
N VAL A 478 -9.97 11.85 -32.27
CA VAL A 478 -9.84 11.86 -30.79
C VAL A 478 -8.62 11.09 -30.27
N ASN A 479 -7.76 10.63 -31.17
CA ASN A 479 -6.61 9.80 -30.78
C ASN A 479 -5.66 10.53 -29.81
N SER A 480 -5.43 11.84 -29.97
CA SER A 480 -4.47 12.55 -29.10
C SER A 480 -4.98 12.74 -27.65
N PRO A 481 -6.25 13.12 -27.40
CA PRO A 481 -6.80 13.08 -26.04
C PRO A 481 -6.85 11.68 -25.42
N LEU A 482 -7.17 10.64 -26.20
CA LEU A 482 -7.18 9.26 -25.71
C LEU A 482 -5.76 8.82 -25.30
N LEU A 483 -4.76 9.08 -26.14
CA LEU A 483 -3.35 8.79 -25.83
C LEU A 483 -2.83 9.58 -24.62
N ALA A 484 -3.29 10.82 -24.42
CA ALA A 484 -2.93 11.58 -23.23
C ALA A 484 -3.40 10.91 -21.93
N MET A 485 -4.52 10.16 -21.96
CA MET A 485 -5.05 9.45 -20.79
C MET A 485 -4.46 8.03 -20.63
N THR A 486 -3.89 7.44 -21.68
CA THR A 486 -3.29 6.10 -21.65
C THR A 486 -1.76 6.11 -21.53
N GLY A 487 -1.12 7.22 -21.90
CA GLY A 487 0.33 7.46 -21.89
C GLY A 487 1.11 6.70 -22.96
N THR A 488 0.58 5.56 -23.42
CA THR A 488 1.17 4.70 -24.44
C THR A 488 0.09 4.17 -25.37
N SER A 489 0.44 3.91 -26.63
CA SER A 489 -0.47 3.33 -27.62
C SER A 489 -0.85 1.87 -27.29
N SER A 490 0.00 1.13 -26.56
CA SER A 490 -0.31 -0.25 -26.14
C SER A 490 -1.46 -0.32 -25.15
N ASN A 491 -1.75 0.77 -24.43
CA ASN A 491 -2.85 0.87 -23.49
C ASN A 491 -4.16 1.38 -24.14
N LEU A 492 -4.12 1.78 -25.42
CA LEU A 492 -5.29 2.20 -26.18
C LEU A 492 -5.74 1.04 -27.08
N CYS A 493 -6.81 0.35 -26.68
CA CYS A 493 -7.30 -0.87 -27.32
C CYS A 493 -8.48 -0.55 -28.23
N HIS A 494 -8.33 -0.73 -29.54
CA HIS A 494 -9.35 -0.42 -30.53
C HIS A 494 -10.15 -1.65 -30.90
N VAL A 495 -11.44 -1.65 -30.53
CA VAL A 495 -12.37 -2.75 -30.77
C VAL A 495 -13.23 -2.48 -31.99
N GLN A 496 -13.21 -3.41 -32.94
CA GLN A 496 -14.05 -3.40 -34.13
C GLN A 496 -15.52 -3.73 -33.79
N GLY A 497 -16.46 -3.28 -34.62
CA GLY A 497 -17.90 -3.55 -34.44
C GLY A 497 -18.75 -2.34 -34.02
N GLY A 498 -18.20 -1.13 -34.12
CA GLY A 498 -18.91 0.13 -33.85
C GLY A 498 -19.18 0.37 -32.36
N VAL A 499 -20.02 1.36 -32.05
CA VAL A 499 -20.32 1.72 -30.66
C VAL A 499 -21.04 0.58 -29.92
N GLY A 500 -20.70 0.40 -28.64
CA GLY A 500 -21.16 -0.70 -27.82
C GLY A 500 -20.23 -1.92 -27.86
N ALA A 501 -19.36 -2.07 -28.86
CA ALA A 501 -18.39 -3.17 -28.90
C ALA A 501 -17.36 -3.07 -27.76
N ALA A 502 -16.80 -1.88 -27.53
CA ALA A 502 -15.88 -1.64 -26.41
C ALA A 502 -16.57 -1.86 -25.05
N SER A 503 -17.81 -1.39 -24.89
CA SER A 503 -18.63 -1.68 -23.71
C SER A 503 -18.88 -3.17 -23.52
N SER A 504 -19.11 -3.94 -24.58
CA SER A 504 -19.24 -5.41 -24.49
C SER A 504 -17.95 -6.07 -24.00
N VAL A 505 -16.77 -5.69 -24.53
CA VAL A 505 -15.48 -6.20 -24.03
C VAL A 505 -15.28 -5.82 -22.56
N LYS A 506 -15.64 -4.59 -22.19
CA LYS A 506 -15.59 -4.14 -20.79
C LYS A 506 -16.48 -4.98 -19.88
N LEU A 507 -17.67 -5.40 -20.32
CA LEU A 507 -18.52 -6.30 -19.54
C LEU A 507 -17.86 -7.65 -19.30
N ILE A 508 -17.19 -8.23 -20.29
CA ILE A 508 -16.43 -9.47 -20.11
C ILE A 508 -15.32 -9.29 -19.05
N ASN A 509 -14.63 -8.15 -19.06
CA ASN A 509 -13.65 -7.82 -18.03
C ASN A 509 -14.31 -7.67 -16.63
N GLN A 510 -15.47 -7.01 -16.53
CA GLN A 510 -16.16 -6.83 -15.25
C GLN A 510 -16.76 -8.12 -14.70
N LEU A 511 -17.18 -9.04 -15.58
CA LEU A 511 -17.56 -10.41 -15.22
C LEU A 511 -16.41 -11.08 -14.46
N LEU A 512 -15.23 -11.15 -15.09
CA LEU A 512 -14.06 -11.80 -14.50
C LEU A 512 -13.62 -11.10 -13.22
N ALA A 513 -13.53 -9.76 -13.23
CA ALA A 513 -13.17 -8.97 -12.06
C ALA A 513 -14.08 -9.26 -10.86
N GLY A 514 -15.40 -9.19 -11.04
CA GLY A 514 -16.36 -9.38 -9.96
C GLY A 514 -16.35 -10.80 -9.42
N VAL A 515 -16.22 -11.80 -10.30
CA VAL A 515 -16.09 -13.21 -9.90
C VAL A 515 -14.77 -13.45 -9.16
N HIS A 516 -13.65 -12.91 -9.62
CA HIS A 516 -12.35 -13.11 -8.99
C HIS A 516 -12.28 -12.52 -7.58
N ILE A 517 -12.87 -11.34 -7.33
CA ILE A 517 -12.96 -10.77 -5.97
C ILE A 517 -13.80 -11.66 -5.05
N ALA A 518 -14.97 -12.11 -5.52
CA ALA A 518 -15.85 -12.97 -4.74
C ALA A 518 -15.22 -14.35 -4.47
N ALA A 519 -14.50 -14.90 -5.44
CA ALA A 519 -13.75 -16.15 -5.29
C ALA A 519 -12.57 -15.98 -4.32
N ALA A 520 -11.87 -14.84 -4.35
CA ALA A 520 -10.85 -14.51 -3.37
C ALA A 520 -11.42 -14.45 -1.95
N ALA A 521 -12.56 -13.77 -1.77
CA ALA A 521 -13.25 -13.71 -0.48
C ALA A 521 -13.65 -15.11 0.04
N GLU A 522 -14.28 -15.93 -0.80
CA GLU A 522 -14.66 -17.31 -0.45
C GLU A 522 -13.42 -18.16 -0.10
N ALA A 523 -12.34 -18.05 -0.88
CA ALA A 523 -11.11 -18.79 -0.67
C ALA A 523 -10.41 -18.40 0.63
N MET A 524 -10.30 -17.10 0.92
CA MET A 524 -9.65 -16.62 2.14
C MET A 524 -10.46 -16.93 3.39
N ALA A 525 -11.79 -16.83 3.30
CA ALA A 525 -12.66 -17.30 4.38
C ALA A 525 -12.55 -18.82 4.56
N PHE A 526 -12.48 -19.59 3.47
CA PHE A 526 -12.27 -21.03 3.59
C PHE A 526 -10.90 -21.38 4.18
N ALA A 527 -9.84 -20.65 3.83
CA ALA A 527 -8.53 -20.79 4.44
C ALA A 527 -8.57 -20.55 5.96
N ALA A 528 -9.23 -19.48 6.40
CA ALA A 528 -9.44 -19.20 7.82
C ALA A 528 -10.20 -20.35 8.50
N ARG A 529 -11.26 -20.87 7.85
CA ARG A 529 -12.06 -21.99 8.39
C ARG A 529 -11.25 -23.27 8.56
N LEU A 530 -10.25 -23.49 7.71
CA LEU A 530 -9.32 -24.62 7.76
C LEU A 530 -8.22 -24.45 8.83
N GLY A 531 -8.20 -23.32 9.54
CA GLY A 531 -7.19 -23.00 10.54
C GLY A 531 -5.83 -22.61 9.93
N LEU A 532 -5.82 -22.17 8.67
CA LEU A 532 -4.61 -21.67 8.03
C LEU A 532 -4.36 -20.22 8.43
N ASP A 533 -3.07 -19.85 8.47
CA ASP A 533 -2.66 -18.46 8.45
C ASP A 533 -3.06 -17.84 7.11
N THR A 534 -4.02 -16.92 7.14
CA THR A 534 -4.59 -16.33 5.92
C THR A 534 -3.58 -15.42 5.21
N ARG A 535 -2.64 -14.82 5.93
CA ARG A 535 -1.60 -14.01 5.29
C ARG A 535 -0.60 -14.89 4.57
N ARG A 536 -0.15 -15.97 5.22
CA ARG A 536 0.72 -16.96 4.58
C ARG A 536 0.05 -17.63 3.39
N ALA A 537 -1.25 -17.93 3.50
CA ALA A 537 -2.05 -18.44 2.38
C ALA A 537 -2.07 -17.43 1.21
N PHE A 538 -2.30 -16.14 1.46
CA PHE A 538 -2.26 -15.10 0.43
C PHE A 538 -0.93 -15.07 -0.33
N GLU A 539 0.21 -15.06 0.37
CA GLU A 539 1.55 -15.03 -0.25
C GLU A 539 1.81 -16.27 -1.14
N ILE A 540 1.46 -17.44 -0.63
CA ILE A 540 1.66 -18.70 -1.34
C ILE A 540 0.77 -18.74 -2.59
N LEU A 541 -0.49 -18.36 -2.47
CA LEU A 541 -1.49 -18.43 -3.55
C LEU A 541 -1.25 -17.35 -4.61
N GLY A 542 -0.79 -16.16 -4.21
CA GLY A 542 -0.43 -15.06 -5.11
C GLY A 542 0.75 -15.36 -6.03
N SER A 543 1.52 -16.41 -5.73
CA SER A 543 2.67 -16.85 -6.54
C SER A 543 2.46 -18.22 -7.20
N ALA A 544 1.23 -18.74 -7.15
CA ALA A 544 0.81 -20.04 -7.66
C ALA A 544 -0.26 -19.88 -8.75
N ALA A 545 -0.75 -21.01 -9.28
CA ALA A 545 -1.80 -21.05 -10.31
C ALA A 545 -3.12 -20.38 -9.87
N ALA A 546 -3.33 -20.21 -8.55
CA ALA A 546 -4.48 -19.54 -7.97
C ALA A 546 -4.50 -18.01 -8.18
N TRP A 547 -3.40 -17.41 -8.65
CA TRP A 547 -3.29 -15.96 -8.81
C TRP A 547 -4.32 -15.38 -9.78
N SER A 548 -4.88 -14.23 -9.40
CA SER A 548 -5.58 -13.29 -10.27
C SER A 548 -5.23 -11.86 -9.85
N TRP A 549 -5.36 -10.91 -10.78
CA TRP A 549 -5.10 -9.50 -10.49
C TRP A 549 -5.95 -9.00 -9.31
N MET A 550 -7.21 -9.44 -9.24
CA MET A 550 -8.13 -9.08 -8.16
C MET A 550 -7.79 -9.76 -6.83
N PHE A 551 -7.26 -10.99 -6.84
CA PHE A 551 -6.79 -11.64 -5.63
C PHE A 551 -5.65 -10.84 -4.99
N GLU A 552 -4.63 -10.50 -5.79
CA GLU A 552 -3.49 -9.69 -5.34
C GLU A 552 -3.92 -8.31 -4.84
N ASN A 553 -4.87 -7.68 -5.54
CA ASN A 553 -5.28 -6.32 -5.22
C ASN A 553 -6.27 -6.21 -4.04
N ARG A 554 -7.18 -7.18 -3.86
CA ARG A 554 -8.27 -7.09 -2.86
C ARG A 554 -8.03 -7.87 -1.58
N VAL A 555 -7.30 -8.98 -1.61
CA VAL A 555 -7.05 -9.77 -0.39
C VAL A 555 -6.30 -8.97 0.68
N PRO A 556 -5.34 -8.08 0.38
CA PRO A 556 -4.71 -7.23 1.41
C PRO A 556 -5.73 -6.45 2.25
N GLN A 557 -6.81 -5.95 1.62
CA GLN A 557 -7.89 -5.25 2.32
C GLN A 557 -8.68 -6.18 3.25
N MET A 558 -8.90 -7.44 2.83
CA MET A 558 -9.54 -8.47 3.65
C MET A 558 -8.68 -8.88 4.86
N LEU A 559 -7.35 -8.97 4.67
CA LEU A 559 -6.39 -9.33 5.71
C LEU A 559 -6.24 -8.22 6.76
N ASP A 560 -6.35 -6.96 6.34
CA ASP A 560 -6.17 -5.80 7.21
C ASP A 560 -7.51 -5.22 7.72
N ALA A 561 -8.64 -5.81 7.29
CA ALA A 561 -10.00 -5.31 7.54
C ALA A 561 -10.20 -3.83 7.14
N ASP A 562 -9.59 -3.42 6.02
CA ASP A 562 -9.72 -2.09 5.46
C ASP A 562 -10.89 -2.03 4.46
N TRP A 563 -11.96 -1.34 4.85
CA TRP A 563 -13.16 -1.19 4.03
C TRP A 563 -13.24 0.16 3.31
N THR A 564 -12.14 0.91 3.27
CA THR A 564 -12.06 2.20 2.56
C THR A 564 -12.35 2.00 1.06
N PRO A 565 -13.37 2.68 0.50
CA PRO A 565 -13.83 2.42 -0.86
C PRO A 565 -12.90 3.04 -1.91
N HIS A 566 -11.90 2.27 -2.34
CA HIS A 566 -11.16 2.54 -3.59
C HIS A 566 -11.98 2.12 -4.83
N SER A 567 -12.82 1.11 -4.65
CA SER A 567 -13.90 0.66 -5.53
C SER A 567 -15.01 0.13 -4.62
N ALA A 568 -16.22 0.68 -4.76
CA ALA A 568 -17.30 0.38 -3.84
C ALA A 568 -18.00 -0.95 -4.18
N LEU A 569 -18.52 -1.64 -3.18
CA LEU A 569 -19.29 -2.88 -3.35
C LEU A 569 -20.49 -2.70 -4.32
N ALA A 570 -21.13 -1.53 -4.29
CA ALA A 570 -22.22 -1.20 -5.24
C ALA A 570 -21.79 -1.20 -6.71
N ILE A 571 -20.49 -1.04 -7.02
CA ILE A 571 -19.98 -1.15 -8.39
C ILE A 571 -20.20 -2.56 -8.94
N PHE A 572 -19.94 -3.60 -8.14
CA PHE A 572 -20.17 -4.98 -8.59
C PHE A 572 -21.61 -5.44 -8.49
N VAL A 573 -22.44 -4.80 -7.65
CA VAL A 573 -23.90 -4.92 -7.77
C VAL A 573 -24.36 -4.40 -9.14
N LYS A 574 -23.88 -3.22 -9.55
CA LYS A 574 -24.22 -2.64 -10.86
C LYS A 574 -23.65 -3.47 -12.01
N ASP A 575 -22.35 -3.72 -12.01
CA ASP A 575 -21.65 -4.25 -13.19
C ASP A 575 -22.00 -5.70 -13.46
N LEU A 576 -22.09 -6.56 -12.44
CA LEU A 576 -22.57 -7.93 -12.64
C LEU A 576 -24.06 -7.95 -12.96
N GLY A 577 -24.85 -6.98 -12.47
CA GLY A 577 -26.22 -6.76 -12.94
C GLY A 577 -26.29 -6.54 -14.45
N ILE A 578 -25.45 -5.65 -14.99
CA ILE A 578 -25.37 -5.38 -16.43
C ILE A 578 -24.93 -6.64 -17.21
N VAL A 579 -23.94 -7.38 -16.70
CA VAL A 579 -23.49 -8.65 -17.30
C VAL A 579 -24.65 -9.64 -17.41
N LEU A 580 -25.45 -9.79 -16.35
CA LEU A 580 -26.57 -10.74 -16.31
C LEU A 580 -27.75 -10.28 -17.17
N ASP A 581 -28.01 -8.98 -17.26
CA ASP A 581 -29.00 -8.43 -18.18
C ASP A 581 -28.62 -8.68 -19.65
N GLU A 582 -27.33 -8.53 -19.98
CA GLU A 582 -26.82 -8.82 -21.32
C GLU A 582 -26.83 -10.33 -21.63
N ALA A 583 -26.45 -11.16 -20.66
CA ALA A 583 -26.55 -12.62 -20.78
C ALA A 583 -28.01 -13.03 -21.02
N LYS A 584 -28.97 -12.45 -20.28
CA LYS A 584 -30.40 -12.67 -20.49
C LYS A 584 -30.85 -12.24 -21.88
N ARG A 585 -30.42 -11.08 -22.37
CA ARG A 585 -30.72 -10.58 -23.72
C ARG A 585 -30.22 -11.53 -24.81
N LEU A 586 -29.05 -12.13 -24.60
CA LEU A 586 -28.41 -13.09 -25.51
C LEU A 586 -28.89 -14.54 -25.34
N THR A 587 -29.80 -14.81 -24.40
CA THR A 587 -30.20 -16.16 -23.98
C THR A 587 -28.96 -17.02 -23.66
N TYR A 588 -28.07 -16.45 -22.85
CA TYR A 588 -26.80 -17.04 -22.45
C TYR A 588 -26.84 -17.48 -20.98
N PHE A 589 -26.25 -18.64 -20.71
CA PHE A 589 -26.19 -19.22 -19.37
C PHE A 589 -24.98 -18.66 -18.61
N ALA A 590 -25.18 -17.86 -17.56
CA ALA A 590 -24.12 -17.22 -16.78
C ALA A 590 -24.19 -17.52 -15.25
N PRO A 591 -24.10 -18.80 -14.84
CA PRO A 591 -24.28 -19.22 -13.45
C PRO A 591 -23.20 -18.73 -12.47
N ILE A 592 -21.93 -18.62 -12.89
CA ILE A 592 -20.84 -18.16 -12.01
C ILE A 592 -21.02 -16.68 -11.70
N SER A 593 -21.30 -15.88 -12.72
CA SER A 593 -21.64 -14.45 -12.57
C SER A 593 -22.85 -14.25 -11.68
N SER A 594 -23.88 -15.09 -11.83
CA SER A 594 -25.10 -15.03 -11.02
C SER A 594 -24.81 -15.30 -9.54
N ALA A 595 -24.01 -16.33 -9.25
CA ALA A 595 -23.61 -16.64 -7.88
C ALA A 595 -22.76 -15.52 -7.26
N ALA A 596 -21.81 -14.94 -8.01
CA ALA A 596 -21.04 -13.79 -7.54
C ALA A 596 -21.92 -12.57 -7.30
N HIS A 597 -22.84 -12.25 -8.21
CA HIS A 597 -23.76 -11.13 -8.07
C HIS A 597 -24.64 -11.25 -6.82
N ASN A 598 -25.15 -12.45 -6.53
CA ASN A 598 -25.93 -12.70 -5.32
C ASN A 598 -25.15 -12.44 -4.04
N LEU A 599 -23.83 -12.68 -4.02
CA LEU A 599 -22.97 -12.32 -2.88
C LEU A 599 -22.90 -10.79 -2.71
N TYR A 600 -22.70 -10.04 -3.80
CA TYR A 600 -22.70 -8.58 -3.70
C TYR A 600 -24.08 -8.02 -3.31
N LEU A 601 -25.17 -8.59 -3.80
CA LEU A 601 -26.53 -8.22 -3.35
C LEU A 601 -26.74 -8.53 -1.86
N ALA A 602 -26.23 -9.65 -1.37
CA ALA A 602 -26.26 -9.99 0.05
C ALA A 602 -25.42 -9.00 0.88
N GLY A 603 -24.24 -8.60 0.42
CA GLY A 603 -23.45 -7.55 1.10
C GLY A 603 -24.18 -6.19 1.10
N ALA A 604 -24.81 -5.84 -0.04
CA ALA A 604 -25.59 -4.62 -0.16
C ALA A 604 -26.80 -4.58 0.79
N SER A 605 -27.46 -5.72 1.03
CA SER A 605 -28.60 -5.79 1.98
C SER A 605 -28.20 -5.55 3.43
N HIS A 606 -26.91 -5.70 3.76
CA HIS A 606 -26.33 -5.33 5.05
C HIS A 606 -25.88 -3.85 5.12
N GLY A 607 -26.12 -3.06 4.06
CA GLY A 607 -25.80 -1.64 4.01
C GLY A 607 -24.39 -1.30 3.51
N TRP A 608 -23.60 -2.28 3.04
CA TRP A 608 -22.18 -2.09 2.68
C TRP A 608 -21.96 -1.50 1.28
N THR A 609 -23.00 -0.93 0.66
CA THR A 609 -22.96 -0.45 -0.74
C THR A 609 -21.89 0.61 -1.00
N LYS A 610 -21.54 1.41 0.01
CA LYS A 610 -20.52 2.47 -0.05
C LYS A 610 -19.14 2.04 0.48
N GLU A 611 -19.00 0.82 0.97
CA GLU A 611 -17.73 0.27 1.45
C GLU A 611 -16.96 -0.41 0.31
N SER A 612 -15.70 -0.79 0.55
CA SER A 612 -14.90 -1.54 -0.42
C SER A 612 -15.60 -2.82 -0.89
N ASP A 613 -15.48 -3.14 -2.19
CA ASP A 613 -15.91 -4.41 -2.77
C ASP A 613 -15.23 -5.65 -2.16
N ALA A 614 -14.03 -5.50 -1.57
CA ALA A 614 -13.37 -6.54 -0.78
C ALA A 614 -14.16 -6.92 0.48
N GLY A 615 -15.03 -6.03 0.97
CA GLY A 615 -15.91 -6.25 2.10
C GLY A 615 -16.92 -7.38 1.92
N VAL A 616 -17.09 -7.91 0.70
CA VAL A 616 -17.93 -9.10 0.45
C VAL A 616 -17.50 -10.33 1.28
N VAL A 617 -16.22 -10.40 1.69
CA VAL A 617 -15.70 -11.45 2.59
C VAL A 617 -16.45 -11.53 3.92
N ARG A 618 -17.00 -10.40 4.39
CA ARG A 618 -17.71 -10.30 5.66
C ARG A 618 -18.96 -11.18 5.72
N LEU A 619 -19.52 -11.59 4.58
CA LEU A 619 -20.64 -12.54 4.53
C LEU A 619 -20.31 -13.87 5.23
N TRP A 620 -19.07 -14.34 5.14
CA TRP A 620 -18.62 -15.54 5.85
C TRP A 620 -18.23 -15.24 7.30
N GLU A 621 -17.77 -14.03 7.59
CA GLU A 621 -17.39 -13.61 8.94
C GLU A 621 -18.60 -13.43 9.87
N LEU A 622 -19.81 -13.26 9.33
CA LEU A 622 -21.07 -13.24 10.09
C LEU A 622 -21.27 -14.50 10.97
N ALA A 623 -20.64 -15.61 10.60
CA ALA A 623 -20.68 -16.87 11.38
C ALA A 623 -19.64 -16.92 12.53
N GLY A 624 -18.96 -15.80 12.84
CA GLY A 624 -17.94 -15.71 13.90
C GLY A 624 -16.53 -16.13 13.45
N LEU A 625 -16.32 -16.29 12.14
CA LEU A 625 -15.00 -16.49 11.53
C LEU A 625 -14.35 -15.13 11.25
N SER A 626 -13.02 -15.05 11.24
CA SER A 626 -12.32 -13.83 10.84
C SER A 626 -11.14 -14.13 9.92
N VAL A 627 -11.10 -13.51 8.75
CA VAL A 627 -9.97 -13.61 7.82
C VAL A 627 -8.79 -12.81 8.35
N SER A 628 -9.03 -11.58 8.83
CA SER A 628 -8.00 -10.73 9.44
C SER A 628 -7.52 -11.26 10.79
N GLY A 629 -8.41 -11.83 11.61
CA GLY A 629 -8.06 -12.46 12.88
C GLY A 629 -7.18 -13.70 12.73
N ASN A 630 -7.25 -14.38 11.59
CA ASN A 630 -6.38 -15.51 11.24
C ASN A 630 -5.14 -15.09 10.43
N ALA A 631 -4.93 -13.78 10.20
CA ALA A 631 -3.77 -13.29 9.47
C ALA A 631 -2.56 -13.27 10.39
N GLY A 632 -1.54 -14.05 10.06
CA GLY A 632 -0.25 -13.97 10.71
C GLY A 632 0.43 -12.60 10.53
N PRO A 633 1.57 -12.39 11.21
CA PRO A 633 2.33 -11.15 11.07
C PRO A 633 2.71 -10.92 9.61
N LYS A 634 2.75 -9.65 9.17
CA LYS A 634 3.23 -9.29 7.83
C LYS A 634 4.67 -9.78 7.67
N LEU A 635 4.89 -10.75 6.80
CA LEU A 635 6.23 -11.21 6.44
C LEU A 635 6.91 -10.12 5.59
N GLU A 636 8.16 -9.82 5.87
CA GLU A 636 8.97 -8.94 5.05
C GLU A 636 9.24 -9.62 3.68
N GLU A 637 9.05 -8.89 2.58
CA GLU A 637 9.20 -9.42 1.23
C GLU A 637 10.68 -9.71 0.91
N ASN A 638 11.08 -10.98 1.04
CA ASN A 638 12.35 -11.51 0.56
C ASN A 638 12.42 -11.47 -0.97
N SER A 639 13.27 -10.59 -1.52
CA SER A 639 13.78 -10.73 -2.90
C SER A 639 15.03 -11.63 -2.88
N GLY A 640 15.07 -12.60 -3.80
CA GLY A 640 15.99 -13.75 -3.72
C GLY A 640 17.44 -13.51 -4.18
N SER A 641 18.34 -14.16 -3.44
CA SER A 641 19.67 -14.67 -3.81
C SER A 641 20.80 -13.65 -4.13
N LYS A 642 21.66 -13.44 -3.13
CA LYS A 642 23.04 -13.97 -3.15
C LYS A 642 23.59 -14.09 -1.73
N THR A 643 23.82 -15.34 -1.34
CA THR A 643 24.53 -15.82 -0.16
C THR A 643 25.90 -15.17 0.01
N GLU A 644 26.14 -14.52 1.15
CA GLU A 644 27.39 -14.62 1.95
C GLU A 644 27.40 -13.75 3.25
N ASN A 645 26.41 -12.91 3.54
CA ASN A 645 26.42 -12.04 4.75
C ASN A 645 25.44 -12.45 5.88
N ALA A 646 24.80 -13.62 5.79
CA ALA A 646 23.66 -13.98 6.63
C ALA A 646 23.95 -14.21 8.13
N GLU A 647 25.22 -14.22 8.56
CA GLU A 647 25.55 -14.43 9.98
C GLU A 647 25.52 -13.14 10.84
N ILE A 648 25.32 -11.95 10.25
CA ILE A 648 25.23 -10.68 10.99
C ILE A 648 23.79 -10.12 11.06
N GLU A 649 22.90 -10.45 10.12
CA GLU A 649 21.61 -9.76 9.98
C GLU A 649 20.43 -10.35 10.78
N ALA A 650 20.51 -11.59 11.26
CA ALA A 650 19.38 -12.24 11.93
C ALA A 650 19.10 -11.77 13.38
N GLY A 651 19.94 -10.88 13.93
CA GLY A 651 19.88 -10.46 15.35
C GLY A 651 19.26 -9.09 15.65
N GLN A 652 18.92 -8.27 14.65
CA GLN A 652 18.69 -6.83 14.88
C GLN A 652 17.22 -6.36 14.92
N GLU A 653 16.25 -7.26 14.71
CA GLU A 653 14.82 -6.92 14.72
C GLU A 653 14.10 -7.30 16.03
N GLN A 654 14.83 -7.53 17.12
CA GLN A 654 14.24 -7.69 18.45
C GLN A 654 14.47 -6.42 19.27
N GLY A 655 13.50 -6.05 20.12
CA GLY A 655 13.67 -4.97 21.08
C GLY A 655 14.87 -5.24 22.00
N LEU A 656 15.74 -4.26 22.16
CA LEU A 656 16.99 -4.41 22.92
C LEU A 656 16.85 -3.84 24.34
N PRO A 657 17.47 -4.43 25.38
CA PRO A 657 17.50 -3.83 26.71
C PRO A 657 18.25 -2.49 26.68
N ALA A 658 17.58 -1.38 27.00
CA ALA A 658 18.09 -0.04 26.72
C ALA A 658 19.37 0.30 27.47
N GLN A 659 19.41 0.04 28.78
CA GLN A 659 20.57 0.37 29.61
C GLN A 659 21.80 -0.46 29.23
N GLU A 660 21.65 -1.78 29.16
CA GLU A 660 22.73 -2.71 28.78
C GLU A 660 23.27 -2.42 27.38
N THR A 661 22.39 -2.12 26.43
CA THR A 661 22.79 -1.77 25.06
C THR A 661 23.62 -0.49 25.03
N ILE A 662 23.19 0.56 25.75
CA ILE A 662 23.88 1.85 25.79
C ILE A 662 25.22 1.72 26.52
N ASP A 663 25.27 0.98 27.62
CA ASP A 663 26.49 0.76 28.41
C ASP A 663 27.53 -0.07 27.67
N ALA A 664 27.11 -0.91 26.71
CA ALA A 664 27.99 -1.71 25.86
C ALA A 664 28.63 -0.92 24.69
N LEU A 665 28.20 0.31 24.43
CA LEU A 665 28.73 1.14 23.35
C LEU A 665 30.16 1.65 23.67
N PRO A 666 30.98 1.99 22.65
CA PRO A 666 32.26 2.64 22.86
C PRO A 666 32.11 3.89 23.75
N THR A 667 33.10 4.22 24.57
CA THR A 667 33.03 5.42 25.44
C THR A 667 32.89 6.69 24.61
N GLU A 668 32.05 7.63 25.04
CA GLU A 668 31.88 8.93 24.38
C GLU A 668 33.21 9.67 24.19
N TYR A 669 33.32 10.41 23.09
CA TYR A 669 34.52 11.18 22.77
C TYR A 669 34.76 12.26 23.85
N ALA A 670 35.94 12.21 24.49
CA ALA A 670 36.24 13.06 25.65
C ALA A 670 36.51 14.55 25.31
N GLY A 671 36.71 14.88 24.02
CA GLY A 671 37.03 16.25 23.60
C GLY A 671 35.80 17.14 23.50
N ASP A 672 35.90 18.38 24.01
CA ASP A 672 34.87 19.41 23.82
C ASP A 672 34.92 19.98 22.40
N VAL A 673 34.09 19.39 21.53
CA VAL A 673 33.94 19.80 20.13
C VAL A 673 32.84 20.84 19.92
N ILE A 674 31.87 20.95 20.85
CA ILE A 674 30.75 21.89 20.69
C ILE A 674 31.22 23.34 20.88
N SER A 675 32.21 23.57 21.77
CA SER A 675 32.83 24.89 21.93
C SER A 675 33.56 25.36 20.67
N SER A 676 34.21 24.46 19.92
CA SER A 676 34.82 24.81 18.63
C SER A 676 33.76 25.11 17.57
N THR A 677 32.70 24.30 17.49
CA THR A 677 31.59 24.55 16.56
C THR A 677 30.95 25.90 16.82
N ARG A 678 30.66 26.23 18.08
CA ARG A 678 30.13 27.54 18.49
C ARG A 678 31.02 28.69 18.04
N LYS A 679 32.33 28.60 18.23
CA LYS A 679 33.27 29.66 17.79
C LYS A 679 33.20 29.90 16.29
N VAL A 680 33.18 28.84 15.48
CA VAL A 680 33.12 28.95 14.01
C VAL A 680 31.78 29.53 13.57
N VAL A 681 30.68 29.13 14.21
CA VAL A 681 29.33 29.68 13.99
C VAL A 681 29.25 31.16 14.36
N ASP A 682 29.69 31.53 15.57
CA ASP A 682 29.65 32.91 16.08
C ASP A 682 30.57 33.86 15.28
N ASN A 683 31.68 33.34 14.74
CA ASN A 683 32.57 34.10 13.85
C ASN A 683 32.01 34.30 12.44
N GLY A 684 30.90 33.65 12.08
CA GLY A 684 30.33 33.70 10.74
C GLY A 684 31.17 32.98 9.67
N GLU A 685 31.97 32.00 10.08
CA GLU A 685 32.85 31.21 9.19
C GLU A 685 32.08 30.09 8.45
N VAL A 686 30.80 29.90 8.76
CA VAL A 686 29.92 28.90 8.15
C VAL A 686 28.66 29.55 7.57
N PRO A 687 28.01 28.92 6.58
CA PRO A 687 26.74 29.40 6.03
C PRO A 687 25.64 29.53 7.09
N VAL A 688 24.71 30.46 6.87
CA VAL A 688 23.49 30.60 7.69
C VAL A 688 22.66 29.33 7.57
N LEU A 689 22.30 28.72 8.70
CA LEU A 689 21.49 27.50 8.70
C LEU A 689 20.00 27.84 8.63
N VAL A 690 19.34 27.51 7.52
CA VAL A 690 17.89 27.70 7.35
C VAL A 690 17.20 26.35 7.51
N VAL A 691 16.38 26.23 8.55
CA VAL A 691 15.76 24.95 8.94
C VAL A 691 14.31 24.95 8.52
N LEU A 692 13.95 24.08 7.58
CA LEU A 692 12.56 23.85 7.17
C LEU A 692 11.99 22.76 8.07
N ASP A 693 11.07 23.14 8.95
CA ASP A 693 10.47 22.25 9.95
C ASP A 693 9.08 21.79 9.50
N ASP A 694 8.94 20.49 9.24
CA ASP A 694 7.72 19.87 8.69
C ASP A 694 6.56 19.77 9.70
N ASP A 695 6.79 20.05 10.98
CA ASP A 695 5.83 20.10 12.10
C ASP A 695 6.37 21.05 13.20
N PRO A 696 5.57 21.91 13.85
CA PRO A 696 6.02 22.89 14.87
C PRO A 696 6.84 22.36 16.05
N THR A 697 6.88 21.05 16.24
CA THR A 697 7.60 20.41 17.35
C THR A 697 9.11 20.37 17.15
N GLY A 698 9.69 20.82 16.03
CA GLY A 698 11.12 20.61 15.75
C GLY A 698 12.13 21.54 16.39
N THR A 699 11.65 22.58 17.05
CA THR A 699 12.47 23.56 17.77
C THR A 699 13.00 23.05 19.12
N GLN A 700 12.79 21.76 19.43
CA GLN A 700 12.98 21.11 20.72
C GLN A 700 14.32 21.37 21.42
N THR A 701 15.44 21.27 20.70
CA THR A 701 16.79 21.32 21.29
C THR A 701 17.44 22.71 21.20
N CYS A 702 16.71 23.70 20.68
CA CYS A 702 17.24 25.01 20.38
C CYS A 702 16.77 26.07 21.37
N HIS A 703 17.52 27.16 21.48
CA HIS A 703 17.14 28.36 22.21
C HIS A 703 17.84 29.57 21.59
N ASN A 704 17.31 30.77 21.81
CA ASN A 704 17.81 32.01 21.24
C ASN A 704 17.97 31.98 19.71
N ILE A 705 16.97 31.42 19.03
CA ILE A 705 16.88 31.37 17.57
C ILE A 705 15.44 31.67 17.15
N ASP A 706 15.28 32.28 15.98
CA ASP A 706 13.98 32.70 15.48
C ASP A 706 13.29 31.56 14.71
N VAL A 707 11.96 31.52 14.82
CA VAL A 707 11.07 30.70 14.00
C VAL A 707 10.13 31.62 13.25
N LEU A 708 10.18 31.51 11.94
CA LEU A 708 9.29 32.19 11.00
C LEU A 708 8.14 31.26 10.66
N THR A 709 6.93 31.79 10.66
CA THR A 709 5.71 31.07 10.25
C THR A 709 5.24 31.48 8.85
N VAL A 710 5.95 32.44 8.25
CA VAL A 710 5.74 33.02 6.93
C VAL A 710 7.09 33.18 6.24
N TRP A 711 7.10 33.11 4.91
CA TRP A 711 8.32 33.07 4.08
C TRP A 711 8.23 34.03 2.88
N ASP A 712 7.45 35.11 3.02
CA ASP A 712 7.45 36.19 2.03
C ASP A 712 8.80 36.94 2.03
N SER A 713 9.11 37.57 0.90
CA SER A 713 10.40 38.22 0.68
C SER A 713 10.72 39.28 1.74
N ALA A 714 9.74 40.06 2.20
CA ALA A 714 9.98 41.09 3.21
C ALA A 714 10.43 40.49 4.54
N THR A 715 9.75 39.43 5.00
CA THR A 715 10.09 38.77 6.26
C THR A 715 11.47 38.11 6.20
N LEU A 716 11.80 37.45 5.08
CA LEU A 716 13.11 36.82 4.89
C LEU A 716 14.23 37.86 4.73
N ASP A 717 14.01 38.95 3.99
CA ASP A 717 14.96 40.05 3.86
C ASP A 717 15.28 40.65 5.24
N ASP A 718 14.24 40.90 6.04
CA ASP A 718 14.39 41.39 7.41
C ASP A 718 15.18 40.39 8.26
N GLU A 719 14.87 39.10 8.18
CA GLU A 719 15.56 38.07 8.95
C GLU A 719 17.06 38.02 8.60
N PHE A 720 17.41 37.96 7.31
CA PHE A 720 18.81 37.95 6.89
C PHE A 720 19.54 39.26 7.28
N SER A 721 18.83 40.39 7.36
CA SER A 721 19.41 41.66 7.81
C SER A 721 19.84 41.66 9.28
N LEU A 722 19.23 40.79 10.11
CA LEU A 722 19.60 40.59 11.52
C LEU A 722 20.92 39.82 11.69
N ASN A 723 21.54 39.35 10.60
CA ASN A 723 22.72 38.49 10.59
C ASN A 723 22.58 37.25 11.49
N PRO A 724 21.53 36.42 11.29
CA PRO A 724 21.33 35.22 12.09
C PRO A 724 22.42 34.19 11.81
N THR A 725 22.79 33.41 12.83
CA THR A 725 23.58 32.18 12.64
C THR A 725 22.73 31.05 12.03
N GLY A 726 21.43 31.08 12.29
CA GLY A 726 20.41 30.29 11.63
C GLY A 726 19.01 30.68 12.10
N PHE A 727 17.98 30.18 11.43
CA PHE A 727 16.58 30.37 11.82
C PHE A 727 15.72 29.22 11.27
N PHE A 728 14.54 29.03 11.88
CA PHE A 728 13.54 28.06 11.45
C PHE A 728 12.51 28.72 10.54
N ILE A 729 12.02 27.97 9.57
CA ILE A 729 10.78 28.25 8.83
C ILE A 729 9.85 27.07 9.12
N LEU A 730 8.74 27.35 9.78
CA LEU A 730 7.69 26.38 10.02
C LEU A 730 6.90 26.15 8.74
N THR A 731 7.13 25.02 8.07
CA THR A 731 6.44 24.69 6.81
C THR A 731 5.11 23.99 7.08
N ASN A 732 5.06 23.18 8.15
CA ASN A 732 3.94 22.28 8.43
C ASN A 732 3.59 21.39 7.21
N SER A 733 4.58 21.08 6.37
CA SER A 733 4.42 20.33 5.12
C SER A 733 3.87 18.93 5.33
N ARG A 734 4.02 18.34 6.53
CA ARG A 734 3.45 17.04 6.88
C ARG A 734 1.91 17.03 6.89
N ALA A 735 1.28 18.20 7.05
CA ALA A 735 -0.17 18.35 6.95
C ALA A 735 -0.68 18.49 5.50
N LEU A 736 0.23 18.54 4.52
CA LEU A 736 -0.07 18.73 3.10
C LEU A 736 0.08 17.42 2.31
N PRO A 737 -0.70 17.23 1.23
CA PRO A 737 -0.42 16.21 0.22
C PRO A 737 0.97 16.38 -0.40
N SER A 738 1.56 15.27 -0.87
CA SER A 738 2.93 15.21 -1.42
C SER A 738 3.23 16.28 -2.50
N ALA A 739 2.31 16.50 -3.45
CA ALA A 739 2.49 17.51 -4.50
C ALA A 739 2.53 18.96 -3.96
N GLU A 740 1.69 19.27 -2.97
CA GLU A 740 1.63 20.59 -2.33
C GLU A 740 2.85 20.84 -1.45
N ALA A 741 3.29 19.83 -0.70
CA ALA A 741 4.52 19.87 0.07
C ALA A 741 5.74 20.13 -0.83
N LYS A 742 5.82 19.44 -1.98
CA LYS A 742 6.89 19.68 -2.96
C LYS A 742 6.90 21.13 -3.45
N HIS A 743 5.76 21.66 -3.86
CA HIS A 743 5.64 23.05 -4.33
C HIS A 743 6.06 24.06 -3.25
N LEU A 744 5.58 23.85 -2.02
CA LEU A 744 5.92 24.68 -0.86
C LEU A 744 7.44 24.75 -0.62
N ILE A 745 8.12 23.59 -0.61
CA ILE A 745 9.57 23.58 -0.40
C ILE A 745 10.32 24.28 -1.54
N VAL A 746 9.89 24.09 -2.80
CA VAL A 746 10.48 24.81 -3.94
C VAL A 746 10.33 26.32 -3.79
N GLU A 747 9.15 26.79 -3.40
CA GLU A 747 8.87 28.22 -3.16
C GLU A 747 9.75 28.78 -2.06
N ILE A 748 9.77 28.14 -0.89
CA ILE A 748 10.58 28.58 0.26
C ILE A 748 12.05 28.63 -0.12
N CYS A 749 12.59 27.59 -0.74
CA CYS A 749 14.00 27.53 -1.14
C CYS A 749 14.37 28.66 -2.12
N LYS A 750 13.48 29.00 -3.07
CA LYS A 750 13.70 30.13 -4.01
C LYS A 750 13.67 31.47 -3.30
N ASN A 751 12.74 31.67 -2.37
CA ASN A 751 12.64 32.93 -1.61
C ASN A 751 13.84 33.12 -0.68
N VAL A 752 14.24 32.05 0.03
CA VAL A 752 15.44 32.05 0.88
C VAL A 752 16.69 32.35 0.05
N LYS A 753 16.85 31.70 -1.11
CA LYS A 753 17.96 31.98 -2.03
C LYS A 753 18.02 33.45 -2.42
N THR A 754 16.88 34.03 -2.79
CA THR A 754 16.78 35.44 -3.20
C THR A 754 17.15 36.38 -2.05
N ALA A 755 16.65 36.14 -0.84
CA ALA A 755 16.95 36.97 0.33
C ALA A 755 18.42 36.84 0.76
N ALA A 756 18.98 35.63 0.73
CA ALA A 756 20.40 35.39 1.03
C ALA A 756 21.33 36.08 0.02
N GLU A 757 21.01 36.00 -1.28
CA GLU A 757 21.74 36.70 -2.35
C GLU A 757 21.70 38.22 -2.15
N LYS A 758 20.53 38.76 -1.78
CA LYS A 758 20.36 40.20 -1.48
C LYS A 758 21.17 40.63 -0.24
N ALA A 759 21.25 39.79 0.78
CA ALA A 759 22.03 40.04 1.99
C ALA A 759 23.54 39.76 1.83
N GLY A 760 23.97 39.18 0.71
CA GLY A 760 25.35 38.76 0.48
C GLY A 760 25.80 37.65 1.43
N LYS A 761 24.90 36.73 1.78
CA LYS A 761 25.14 35.62 2.73
C LYS A 761 25.07 34.27 2.03
N ALA A 762 25.96 33.36 2.41
CA ALA A 762 25.82 31.94 2.10
C ALA A 762 24.82 31.29 3.07
N PHE A 763 24.10 30.26 2.60
CA PHE A 763 23.15 29.52 3.43
C PHE A 763 23.13 28.03 3.10
N GLU A 764 22.61 27.24 4.04
CA GLU A 764 22.34 25.81 3.91
C GLU A 764 20.89 25.51 4.30
N ILE A 765 20.29 24.49 3.67
CA ILE A 765 18.94 24.01 4.02
C ILE A 765 19.02 22.74 4.83
N VAL A 766 18.33 22.72 5.96
CA VAL A 766 18.02 21.50 6.71
C VAL A 766 16.55 21.17 6.58
N LEU A 767 16.22 19.99 6.10
CA LEU A 767 14.87 19.44 6.10
C LEU A 767 14.68 18.67 7.40
N ARG A 768 14.21 19.36 8.44
CA ARG A 768 13.97 18.75 9.74
C ARG A 768 12.65 17.99 9.67
N GLY A 769 12.72 16.69 9.98
CA GLY A 769 11.60 15.78 9.91
C GLY A 769 11.21 15.21 11.26
N ASP A 770 10.23 14.29 11.25
CA ASP A 770 9.88 13.53 12.43
C ASP A 770 11.03 12.61 12.83
N SER A 771 11.43 12.66 14.11
CA SER A 771 12.42 11.72 14.65
C SER A 771 11.95 10.26 14.55
N THR A 772 10.64 10.00 14.42
CA THR A 772 10.11 8.65 14.14
C THR A 772 9.89 8.37 12.66
N LEU A 773 10.70 8.98 11.77
CA LEU A 773 10.82 8.69 10.34
C LEU A 773 9.58 8.98 9.46
N ARG A 774 8.58 9.70 9.99
CA ARG A 774 7.42 10.14 9.19
C ARG A 774 7.74 11.45 8.45
N GLY A 775 7.16 11.59 7.26
CA GLY A 775 7.25 12.78 6.42
C GLY A 775 7.50 12.45 4.95
N HIS A 776 7.54 13.50 4.12
CA HIS A 776 7.64 13.41 2.66
C HIS A 776 9.09 13.11 2.22
N LEU A 777 9.38 11.84 2.00
CA LEU A 777 10.64 11.33 1.48
C LEU A 777 10.31 10.40 0.28
N PRO A 778 10.80 10.69 -0.94
CA PRO A 778 11.88 11.61 -1.31
C PRO A 778 11.48 13.07 -1.60
N GLU A 779 10.21 13.45 -1.47
CA GLU A 779 9.71 14.65 -2.15
C GLU A 779 10.28 15.98 -1.63
N GLU A 780 10.46 16.16 -0.32
CA GLU A 780 11.07 17.38 0.23
C GLU A 780 12.54 17.53 -0.18
N PRO A 781 13.40 16.49 -0.06
CA PRO A 781 14.75 16.55 -0.61
C PRO A 781 14.83 16.84 -2.10
N GLU A 782 13.95 16.24 -2.90
CA GLU A 782 13.89 16.49 -4.34
C GLU A 782 13.46 17.91 -4.68
N ALA A 783 12.52 18.48 -3.92
CA ALA A 783 12.13 19.88 -4.07
C ALA A 783 13.30 20.83 -3.77
N ALA A 784 14.07 20.55 -2.71
CA ALA A 784 15.24 21.35 -2.36
C ALA A 784 16.32 21.27 -3.46
N GLU A 785 16.58 20.08 -4.01
CA GLU A 785 17.47 19.89 -5.16
C GLU A 785 16.99 20.64 -6.42
N GLU A 786 15.68 20.63 -6.67
CA GLU A 786 15.07 21.34 -7.80
C GLU A 786 15.31 22.87 -7.69
N ALA A 787 15.22 23.42 -6.48
CA ALA A 787 15.38 24.86 -6.25
C ALA A 787 16.85 25.31 -6.12
N LEU A 788 17.71 24.50 -5.50
CA LEU A 788 19.06 24.90 -5.08
C LEU A 788 20.19 24.16 -5.81
N GLY A 789 19.84 23.24 -6.71
CA GLY A 789 20.77 22.38 -7.41
C GLY A 789 21.11 21.11 -6.65
N LYS A 790 21.86 20.21 -7.31
CA LYS A 790 22.28 18.93 -6.75
C LYS A 790 23.26 19.09 -5.58
N PHE A 791 23.15 18.18 -4.61
CA PHE A 791 24.06 18.04 -3.48
C PHE A 791 24.96 16.80 -3.66
N ASP A 792 26.07 16.76 -2.94
CA ASP A 792 27.06 15.67 -3.02
C ASP A 792 26.65 14.42 -2.25
N ALA A 793 25.78 14.56 -1.24
CA ALA A 793 25.10 13.44 -0.59
C ALA A 793 23.92 13.93 0.25
N TRP A 794 22.99 13.02 0.56
CA TRP A 794 21.96 13.25 1.58
C TRP A 794 22.44 12.73 2.93
N VAL A 795 22.34 13.52 3.99
CA VAL A 795 22.66 13.11 5.36
C VAL A 795 21.35 12.78 6.09
N VAL A 796 21.18 11.53 6.51
CA VAL A 796 20.01 11.04 7.23
C VAL A 796 20.37 10.79 8.68
N THR A 797 19.82 11.61 9.58
CA THR A 797 20.10 11.53 11.01
C THR A 797 18.89 11.89 11.87
N PRO A 798 17.99 10.93 12.14
CA PRO A 798 16.75 11.15 12.92
C PRO A 798 16.97 11.25 14.44
N PHE A 799 18.22 11.28 14.92
CA PHE A 799 18.58 11.20 16.33
C PHE A 799 17.93 12.32 17.18
N PHE A 800 17.39 11.94 18.33
CA PHE A 800 16.82 12.87 19.31
C PHE A 800 16.82 12.28 20.73
N TYR A 801 17.84 12.64 21.52
CA TYR A 801 18.09 12.08 22.85
C TYR A 801 16.94 12.29 23.85
N GLN A 802 16.43 13.52 24.00
CA GLN A 802 15.34 13.84 24.93
C GLN A 802 14.03 13.16 24.53
N GLY A 803 13.87 12.82 23.24
CA GLY A 803 12.79 11.98 22.76
C GLY A 803 13.04 10.48 22.93
N GLY A 804 14.22 10.05 23.35
CA GLY A 804 14.58 8.64 23.39
C GLY A 804 14.70 8.01 22.00
N ARG A 805 15.18 8.76 21.00
CA ARG A 805 15.39 8.28 19.62
C ARG A 805 16.89 8.07 19.39
N TYR A 806 17.27 6.82 19.13
CA TYR A 806 18.66 6.37 19.03
C TYR A 806 18.91 5.75 17.66
N THR A 807 20.10 5.90 17.10
CA THR A 807 20.51 5.16 15.89
C THR A 807 21.78 4.39 16.20
N ILE A 808 21.69 3.06 16.21
CA ILE A 808 22.77 2.15 16.56
C ILE A 808 22.86 1.07 15.49
N ASN A 809 24.04 0.86 14.91
CA ASN A 809 24.28 -0.07 13.80
C ASN A 809 23.30 0.15 12.62
N ASP A 810 23.09 1.42 12.26
CA ASP A 810 22.16 1.92 11.25
C ASP A 810 20.68 1.65 11.55
N VAL A 811 20.34 1.00 12.66
CA VAL A 811 18.96 0.76 13.09
C VAL A 811 18.50 1.91 13.99
N HIS A 812 17.35 2.49 13.64
CA HIS A 812 16.71 3.52 14.43
C HIS A 812 15.75 2.94 15.45
N TYR A 813 15.89 3.35 16.70
CA TYR A 813 15.13 2.86 17.85
C TYR A 813 14.38 3.99 18.56
N VAL A 814 13.21 3.64 19.11
CA VAL A 814 12.44 4.44 20.05
C VAL A 814 12.50 3.75 21.42
N LYS A 815 12.97 4.47 22.44
CA LYS A 815 13.00 3.97 23.81
C LYS A 815 11.60 4.00 24.43
N GLU A 816 11.08 2.83 24.78
CA GLU A 816 9.83 2.65 25.50
C GLU A 816 10.13 1.93 26.83
N GLY A 817 10.14 2.69 27.93
CA GLY A 817 10.59 2.18 29.23
C GLY A 817 12.07 1.77 29.18
N ASP A 818 12.35 0.52 29.53
CA ASP A 818 13.69 -0.06 29.55
C ASP A 818 14.07 -0.80 28.25
N VAL A 819 13.30 -0.62 27.17
CA VAL A 819 13.52 -1.30 25.88
C VAL A 819 13.74 -0.28 24.76
N LEU A 820 14.74 -0.53 23.92
CA LEU A 820 14.92 0.13 22.62
C LEU A 820 14.13 -0.66 21.58
N VAL A 821 12.96 -0.15 21.22
CA VAL A 821 12.07 -0.75 20.23
C VAL A 821 12.47 -0.25 18.84
N PRO A 822 12.73 -1.13 17.85
CA PRO A 822 12.98 -0.70 16.47
C PRO A 822 11.84 0.19 15.98
N ALA A 823 12.15 1.32 15.34
CA ALA A 823 11.17 2.33 14.94
C ALA A 823 10.00 1.74 14.11
N SER A 824 10.27 0.75 13.25
CA SER A 824 9.29 0.03 12.44
C SER A 824 8.29 -0.82 13.24
N GLN A 825 8.62 -1.16 14.49
CA GLN A 825 7.73 -1.91 15.39
C GLN A 825 6.86 -1.00 16.25
N THR A 826 7.12 0.31 16.21
CA THR A 826 6.30 1.28 16.92
C THR A 826 5.01 1.57 16.16
N PRO A 827 3.95 2.05 16.83
CA PRO A 827 2.74 2.51 16.15
C PRO A 827 2.99 3.62 15.12
N PHE A 828 4.11 4.36 15.21
CA PHE A 828 4.47 5.42 14.25
C PHE A 828 4.73 4.87 12.85
N ALA A 829 5.22 3.64 12.73
CA ALA A 829 5.46 2.97 11.47
C ALA A 829 4.17 2.53 10.75
N GLN A 830 3.06 2.43 11.50
CA GLN A 830 1.74 2.07 10.98
C GLN A 830 0.91 3.29 10.57
N ASP A 831 1.55 4.47 10.46
CA ASP A 831 0.91 5.69 10.02
C ASP A 831 0.28 5.52 8.63
N ALA A 832 -0.99 5.89 8.47
CA ALA A 832 -1.74 5.68 7.24
C ALA A 832 -1.21 6.49 6.03
N THR A 833 -0.44 7.56 6.29
CA THR A 833 0.10 8.45 5.25
C THR A 833 1.59 8.27 5.08
N PHE A 834 2.35 8.15 6.18
CA PHE A 834 3.81 8.11 6.16
C PHE A 834 4.42 6.78 6.63
N GLY A 835 3.59 5.75 6.84
CA GLY A 835 4.01 4.46 7.39
C GLY A 835 5.15 3.79 6.63
N TYR A 836 5.95 3.00 7.34
CA TYR A 836 7.16 2.37 6.83
C TYR A 836 7.41 1.02 7.49
N LYS A 837 8.22 0.15 6.87
CA LYS A 837 8.49 -1.21 7.35
C LYS A 837 9.86 -1.37 7.99
N ASN A 838 10.83 -0.54 7.61
CA ASN A 838 12.23 -0.75 7.99
C ASN A 838 12.71 0.20 9.10
N SER A 839 13.37 -0.35 10.12
CA SER A 839 14.09 0.42 11.14
C SER A 839 15.54 0.70 10.77
N ASN A 840 16.16 -0.17 9.96
CA ASN A 840 17.47 0.10 9.39
C ASN A 840 17.35 1.27 8.40
N LEU A 841 18.06 2.37 8.64
CA LEU A 841 17.92 3.62 7.90
C LEU A 841 18.31 3.49 6.43
N ARG A 842 19.19 2.54 6.07
CA ARG A 842 19.52 2.25 4.67
C ARG A 842 18.31 1.65 3.96
N LYS A 843 17.74 0.60 4.55
CA LYS A 843 16.53 -0.06 4.03
C LYS A 843 15.32 0.87 4.02
N TYR A 844 15.17 1.73 5.04
CA TYR A 844 14.13 2.75 5.10
C TYR A 844 14.25 3.76 3.94
N VAL A 845 15.47 4.22 3.62
CA VAL A 845 15.67 5.13 2.47
C VAL A 845 15.36 4.40 1.15
N LEU A 846 15.77 3.14 0.98
CA LEU A 846 15.41 2.34 -0.21
C LEU A 846 13.90 2.15 -0.34
N GLU A 847 13.22 1.86 0.77
CA GLU A 847 11.77 1.70 0.82
C GLU A 847 11.04 2.97 0.36
N LYS A 848 11.49 4.14 0.85
CA LYS A 848 10.83 5.43 0.58
C LYS A 848 11.20 6.01 -0.78
N CYS A 849 12.46 5.93 -1.17
CA CYS A 849 12.97 6.59 -2.37
C CYS A 849 12.92 5.71 -3.62
N GLY A 850 12.50 4.44 -3.50
CA GLY A 850 12.40 3.50 -4.63
C GLY A 850 13.74 3.28 -5.32
N HIS A 851 13.74 3.22 -6.65
CA HIS A 851 14.92 2.92 -7.48
C HIS A 851 15.94 4.07 -7.59
N ARG A 852 15.76 5.17 -6.84
CA ARG A 852 16.72 6.28 -6.84
C ARG A 852 18.08 5.86 -6.29
N PHE A 853 18.09 5.04 -5.24
CA PHE A 853 19.29 4.58 -4.56
C PHE A 853 19.38 3.04 -4.60
N ASP A 854 20.57 2.52 -4.42
CA ASP A 854 20.82 1.08 -4.24
C ASP A 854 21.77 0.84 -3.05
N GLU A 855 22.10 -0.42 -2.75
CA GLU A 855 22.97 -0.73 -1.61
C GLU A 855 24.37 -0.09 -1.68
N SER A 856 24.86 0.25 -2.87
CA SER A 856 26.14 0.94 -3.05
C SER A 856 26.06 2.46 -2.81
N SER A 857 24.85 3.01 -2.70
CA SER A 857 24.61 4.43 -2.41
C SER A 857 24.91 4.83 -0.97
N PHE A 858 25.07 3.88 -0.04
CA PHE A 858 25.10 4.20 1.40
C PHE A 858 26.51 4.29 2.00
N LEU A 859 26.74 5.34 2.77
CA LEU A 859 27.89 5.50 3.66
C LEU A 859 27.39 5.55 5.10
N SER A 860 27.73 4.56 5.92
CA SER A 860 27.46 4.60 7.36
C SER A 860 28.60 5.30 8.10
N VAL A 861 28.25 6.32 8.89
CA VAL A 861 29.10 6.90 9.94
C VAL A 861 28.70 6.22 11.25
N THR A 862 29.54 5.28 11.67
CA THR A 862 29.29 4.40 12.83
C THR A 862 29.63 5.11 14.15
N LEU A 863 29.19 4.53 15.27
CA LEU A 863 29.60 5.03 16.60
C LEU A 863 31.10 4.91 16.82
N ASP A 864 31.80 3.95 16.21
CA ASP A 864 33.26 3.87 16.28
C ASP A 864 33.94 4.99 15.49
N ASP A 865 33.45 5.29 14.28
CA ASP A 865 33.95 6.42 13.48
C ASP A 865 33.83 7.74 14.26
N ILE A 866 32.77 7.89 15.05
CA ILE A 866 32.48 9.07 15.88
C ILE A 866 33.28 9.05 17.19
N ARG A 867 33.06 8.06 18.04
CA ARG A 867 33.59 8.03 19.42
C ARG A 867 35.08 7.72 19.50
N VAL A 868 35.59 6.87 18.59
CA VAL A 868 37.01 6.51 18.53
C VAL A 868 37.75 7.38 17.51
N GLY A 869 37.17 7.59 16.33
CA GLY A 869 37.77 8.39 15.26
C GLY A 869 37.76 9.90 15.54
N GLY A 870 36.81 10.40 16.34
CA GLY A 870 36.62 11.82 16.59
C GLY A 870 36.28 12.62 15.32
N PRO A 871 36.32 13.96 15.38
CA PRO A 871 36.00 14.81 14.23
C PRO A 871 36.84 14.49 12.98
N ALA A 872 38.14 14.24 13.15
CA ALA A 872 39.04 13.91 12.05
C ALA A 872 38.69 12.56 11.37
N GLY A 873 38.26 11.57 12.15
CA GLY A 873 37.77 10.28 11.63
C GLY A 873 36.52 10.47 10.79
N VAL A 874 35.55 11.24 11.30
CA VAL A 874 34.32 11.59 10.56
C VAL A 874 34.64 12.35 9.28
N THR A 875 35.49 13.37 9.31
CA THR A 875 35.90 14.13 8.10
C THR A 875 36.50 13.21 7.05
N LYS A 876 37.44 12.35 7.45
CA LYS A 876 38.06 11.38 6.54
C LYS A 876 37.03 10.44 5.91
N LYS A 877 36.05 9.97 6.70
CA LYS A 877 34.98 9.09 6.24
C LYS A 877 34.10 9.79 5.20
N LEU A 878 33.64 11.01 5.49
CA LEU A 878 32.81 11.83 4.60
C LEU A 878 33.53 12.15 3.27
N LEU A 879 34.84 12.37 3.32
CA LEU A 879 35.65 12.66 2.14
C LEU A 879 36.05 11.41 1.33
N SER A 880 35.86 10.19 1.87
CA SER A 880 36.27 8.94 1.22
C SER A 880 35.42 8.56 -0.01
N VAL A 881 34.21 9.09 -0.11
CA VAL A 881 33.30 8.84 -1.23
C VAL A 881 33.38 10.02 -2.21
N ALA A 882 33.42 9.74 -3.51
CA ALA A 882 33.42 10.79 -4.52
C ALA A 882 32.14 11.66 -4.42
N PRO A 883 32.20 12.97 -4.71
CA PRO A 883 31.00 13.81 -4.74
C PRO A 883 29.97 13.25 -5.74
N GLY A 884 28.72 13.07 -5.33
CA GLY A 884 27.68 12.57 -6.24
C GLY A 884 26.29 12.49 -5.63
N SER A 885 25.29 12.99 -6.36
CA SER A 885 23.89 13.04 -5.90
C SER A 885 23.19 11.70 -5.65
N ASN A 886 23.93 10.59 -5.76
CA ASN A 886 23.46 9.23 -5.51
C ASN A 886 24.04 8.62 -4.22
N THR A 887 24.58 9.45 -3.32
CA THR A 887 25.12 9.01 -2.02
C THR A 887 24.21 9.43 -0.86
N VAL A 888 24.02 8.53 0.10
CA VAL A 888 23.29 8.76 1.34
C VAL A 888 24.18 8.41 2.53
N VAL A 889 24.39 9.37 3.42
CA VAL A 889 25.15 9.22 4.65
C VAL A 889 24.19 8.91 5.81
N ILE A 890 24.32 7.73 6.39
CA ILE A 890 23.59 7.34 7.60
C ILE A 890 24.45 7.68 8.82
N VAL A 891 23.89 8.42 9.78
CA VAL A 891 24.62 8.82 10.99
C VAL A 891 24.06 8.09 12.21
N ASN A 892 24.95 7.36 12.88
CA ASN A 892 24.65 6.71 14.16
C ASN A 892 24.90 7.67 15.31
N ALA A 893 24.03 7.64 16.32
CA ALA A 893 24.17 8.46 17.52
C ALA A 893 23.34 7.85 18.66
N ALA A 894 23.94 7.84 19.85
CA ALA A 894 23.29 7.39 21.08
C ALA A 894 23.42 8.39 22.24
N ALA A 895 24.25 9.43 22.08
CA ALA A 895 24.42 10.55 22.99
C ALA A 895 24.47 11.88 22.22
N GLU A 896 24.20 13.01 22.89
CA GLU A 896 24.30 14.34 22.26
C GLU A 896 25.71 14.65 21.77
N SER A 897 26.73 14.21 22.53
CA SER A 897 28.15 14.31 22.19
C SER A 897 28.49 13.65 20.85
N ASP A 898 27.85 12.54 20.50
CA ASP A 898 28.03 11.86 19.21
C ASP A 898 27.67 12.79 18.05
N MET A 899 26.56 13.52 18.20
CA MET A 899 26.09 14.47 17.19
C MET A 899 27.03 15.67 17.10
N HIS A 900 27.56 16.15 18.22
CA HIS A 900 28.53 17.24 18.23
C HIS A 900 29.82 16.87 17.48
N VAL A 901 30.31 15.64 17.68
CA VAL A 901 31.50 15.13 16.99
C VAL A 901 31.24 14.94 15.49
N PHE A 902 30.08 14.38 15.13
CA PHE A 902 29.69 14.26 13.73
C PHE A 902 29.67 15.63 13.04
N VAL A 903 29.00 16.62 13.64
CA VAL A 903 28.93 17.99 13.10
C VAL A 903 30.31 18.63 12.99
N ALA A 904 31.18 18.47 13.99
CA ALA A 904 32.54 19.03 13.91
C ALA A 904 33.32 18.44 12.71
N GLY A 905 33.19 17.13 12.47
CA GLY A 905 33.82 16.49 11.31
C GLY A 905 33.16 16.88 9.97
N LEU A 906 31.84 17.07 9.96
CA LEU A 906 31.05 17.55 8.82
C LEU A 906 31.50 18.95 8.38
N LEU A 907 31.63 19.89 9.31
CA LEU A 907 32.07 21.26 9.02
C LEU A 907 33.45 21.30 8.35
N GLU A 908 34.38 20.42 8.77
CA GLU A 908 35.68 20.30 8.11
C GLU A 908 35.57 19.68 6.71
N ALA A 909 34.64 18.75 6.48
CA ALA A 909 34.39 18.23 5.13
C ALA A 909 33.75 19.27 4.20
N GLU A 910 32.90 20.15 4.73
CA GLU A 910 32.31 21.27 3.99
C GLU A 910 33.34 22.35 3.62
N LYS A 911 34.34 22.59 4.49
CA LYS A 911 35.49 23.46 4.17
C LYS A 911 36.29 22.97 2.96
N GLU A 912 36.31 21.67 2.72
CA GLU A 912 36.90 21.03 1.52
C GLU A 912 35.96 21.07 0.30
N GLY A 913 34.86 21.83 0.36
CA GLY A 913 33.95 22.10 -0.76
C GLY A 913 32.77 21.14 -0.91
N ARG A 914 32.54 20.24 0.06
CA ARG A 914 31.38 19.34 0.04
C ARG A 914 30.09 20.08 0.35
N ARG A 915 29.00 19.69 -0.32
CA ARG A 915 27.65 20.20 -0.09
C ARG A 915 26.70 19.06 0.23
N TYR A 916 26.05 19.12 1.39
CA TYR A 916 25.12 18.08 1.84
C TYR A 916 23.69 18.62 1.95
N LEU A 917 22.72 17.73 1.76
CA LEU A 917 21.31 17.99 2.08
C LEU A 917 20.90 17.15 3.27
N TYR A 918 20.22 17.77 4.23
CA TYR A 918 20.04 17.17 5.56
C TYR A 918 18.59 16.74 5.78
N ARG A 919 18.36 15.46 6.11
CA ARG A 919 17.09 14.94 6.64
C ARG A 919 17.30 14.51 8.10
N THR A 920 16.80 15.31 9.04
CA THR A 920 17.30 15.23 10.43
C THR A 920 16.22 15.26 11.51
N GLY A 921 16.58 14.75 12.69
CA GLY A 921 15.90 15.01 13.96
C GLY A 921 16.45 16.27 14.65
N ALA A 922 15.95 16.58 15.85
CA ALA A 922 16.23 17.88 16.50
C ALA A 922 17.71 18.08 16.90
N ALA A 923 18.41 17.01 17.30
CA ALA A 923 19.76 17.13 17.86
C ALA A 923 20.82 17.63 16.86
N PHE A 924 20.60 17.38 15.56
CA PHE A 924 21.50 17.86 14.51
C PHE A 924 21.52 19.39 14.45
N VAL A 925 20.34 20.02 14.50
CA VAL A 925 20.19 21.47 14.34
C VAL A 925 20.92 22.23 15.46
N SER A 926 20.68 21.84 16.72
CA SER A 926 21.36 22.47 17.86
C SER A 926 22.87 22.28 17.80
N SER A 927 23.33 21.08 17.42
CA SER A 927 24.77 20.79 17.25
C SER A 927 25.40 21.64 16.15
N ARG A 928 24.74 21.76 14.98
CA ARG A 928 25.20 22.55 13.82
C ARG A 928 25.27 24.05 14.08
N LEU A 929 24.45 24.54 15.02
CA LEU A 929 24.43 25.92 15.49
C LEU A 929 25.31 26.17 16.72
N GLY A 930 25.97 25.15 17.29
CA GLY A 930 26.76 25.31 18.51
C GLY A 930 25.91 25.58 19.77
N ILE A 931 24.62 25.25 19.74
CA ILE A 931 23.68 25.43 20.85
C ILE A 931 23.83 24.26 21.82
N THR A 932 24.03 24.57 23.10
CA THR A 932 24.10 23.59 24.19
C THR A 932 22.78 23.52 24.94
N GLY A 933 22.45 22.35 25.51
CA GLY A 933 21.25 22.21 26.33
C GLY A 933 21.24 23.17 27.54
N ILE A 934 20.07 23.73 27.82
CA ILE A 934 19.77 24.50 29.04
C ILE A 934 18.67 23.79 29.83
N PRO A 935 18.59 23.96 31.17
CA PRO A 935 17.47 23.47 31.94
C PRO A 935 16.13 24.04 31.46
N PRO A 936 15.00 23.34 31.68
CA PRO A 936 13.68 23.89 31.42
C PRO A 936 13.46 25.23 32.14
N LEU A 937 12.86 26.19 31.45
CA LEU A 937 12.67 27.55 31.93
C LEU A 937 11.45 27.65 32.87
N THR A 938 11.63 28.43 33.94
CA THR A 938 10.56 28.80 34.87
C THR A 938 9.89 30.11 34.44
N MET A 939 8.74 30.43 35.03
CA MET A 939 8.07 31.72 34.79
C MET A 939 8.94 32.92 35.22
N ALA A 940 9.79 32.74 36.25
CA ALA A 940 10.74 33.76 36.69
C ALA A 940 11.81 34.02 35.63
N ASP A 941 12.36 32.97 34.99
CA ASP A 941 13.33 33.10 33.90
C ASP A 941 12.76 33.84 32.69
N LEU A 942 11.43 33.74 32.49
CA LEU A 942 10.69 34.42 31.43
C LEU A 942 10.30 35.86 31.78
N GLY A 943 10.64 36.33 32.99
CA GLY A 943 10.30 37.65 33.48
C GLY A 943 8.81 37.82 33.80
N VAL A 944 8.09 36.73 34.08
CA VAL A 944 6.68 36.75 34.50
C VAL A 944 6.61 36.58 36.02
N SER A 945 6.32 37.66 36.73
CA SER A 945 6.19 37.68 38.19
C SER A 945 4.74 37.82 38.64
N VAL A 946 4.36 37.08 39.68
CA VAL A 946 3.08 37.25 40.36
C VAL A 946 3.28 38.15 41.57
N GLU A 947 2.59 39.30 41.62
CA GLU A 947 2.59 40.16 42.81
C GLU A 947 1.47 39.72 43.76
N ALA A 948 1.83 39.36 44.99
CA ALA A 948 0.89 38.94 46.03
C ALA A 948 -0.22 39.99 46.24
N GLY A 949 -1.48 39.57 46.09
CA GLY A 949 -2.66 40.44 46.24
C GLY A 949 -3.13 41.15 44.97
N THR A 950 -2.40 41.04 43.85
CA THR A 950 -2.86 41.53 42.54
C THR A 950 -3.64 40.45 41.79
N LYS A 951 -4.78 40.81 41.21
CA LYS A 951 -5.58 39.87 40.41
C LYS A 951 -4.94 39.71 39.03
N GLN A 952 -4.31 38.57 38.78
CA GLN A 952 -3.67 38.25 37.50
C GLN A 952 -4.46 37.19 36.73
N PRO A 953 -4.41 37.20 35.39
CA PRO A 953 -5.06 36.16 34.59
C PRO A 953 -4.47 34.76 34.80
N GLY A 954 -5.30 33.74 34.60
CA GLY A 954 -4.90 32.33 34.56
C GLY A 954 -4.07 31.96 33.32
N GLY A 955 -3.57 30.72 33.27
CA GLY A 955 -2.96 30.09 32.09
C GLY A 955 -3.99 29.35 31.22
N LEU A 956 -3.71 29.24 29.92
CA LEU A 956 -4.57 28.56 28.96
C LEU A 956 -3.89 27.29 28.44
N ILE A 957 -4.60 26.16 28.45
CA ILE A 957 -4.16 24.90 27.85
C ILE A 957 -5.17 24.50 26.78
N VAL A 958 -4.70 24.23 25.56
CA VAL A 958 -5.53 23.85 24.42
C VAL A 958 -5.10 22.50 23.86
N ALA A 959 -6.01 21.52 23.80
CA ALA A 959 -5.71 20.18 23.31
C ALA A 959 -6.79 19.65 22.35
N GLY A 960 -6.44 19.55 21.05
CA GLY A 960 -7.34 19.04 20.01
C GLY A 960 -7.15 17.56 19.65
N SER A 961 -5.98 17.00 19.96
CA SER A 961 -5.56 15.67 19.49
C SER A 961 -6.21 14.51 20.26
N TYR A 962 -6.57 13.44 19.55
CA TYR A 962 -7.00 12.15 20.13
C TYR A 962 -5.90 11.09 19.98
N VAL A 963 -4.84 11.22 20.75
CA VAL A 963 -3.72 10.25 20.81
C VAL A 963 -3.66 9.67 22.23
N PRO A 964 -3.44 8.36 22.41
CA PRO A 964 -3.44 7.72 23.74
C PRO A 964 -2.57 8.45 24.76
N LYS A 965 -1.36 8.89 24.36
CA LYS A 965 -0.45 9.65 25.22
C LYS A 965 -1.02 11.00 25.65
N THR A 966 -1.61 11.76 24.72
CA THR A 966 -2.30 13.02 25.04
C THR A 966 -3.45 12.79 26.01
N THR A 967 -4.25 11.74 25.80
CA THR A 967 -5.35 11.37 26.71
C THR A 967 -4.84 11.04 28.11
N ALA A 968 -3.75 10.27 28.24
CA ALA A 968 -3.13 9.94 29.52
C ALA A 968 -2.62 11.21 30.24
N GLN A 969 -1.93 12.10 29.54
CA GLN A 969 -1.42 13.35 30.11
C GLN A 969 -2.54 14.31 30.55
N LEU A 970 -3.63 14.42 29.77
CA LEU A 970 -4.80 15.22 30.15
C LEU A 970 -5.52 14.64 31.37
N LYS A 971 -5.60 13.31 31.47
CA LYS A 971 -6.18 12.62 32.64
C LYS A 971 -5.40 12.98 33.91
N VAL A 972 -4.07 12.83 33.88
CA VAL A 972 -3.21 13.14 35.04
C VAL A 972 -3.28 14.62 35.40
N LEU A 973 -3.32 15.52 34.42
CA LEU A 973 -3.51 16.96 34.66
C LEU A 973 -4.81 17.26 35.42
N ARG A 974 -5.92 16.66 34.99
CA ARG A 974 -7.24 16.84 35.63
C ARG A 974 -7.28 16.25 37.03
N GLU A 975 -6.68 15.08 37.23
CA GLU A 975 -6.62 14.41 38.53
C GLU A 975 -5.78 15.20 39.54
N ARG A 976 -4.62 15.73 39.12
CA ARG A 976 -3.71 16.46 40.01
C ARG A 976 -4.17 17.88 40.33
N ARG A 977 -4.73 18.59 39.35
CA ARG A 977 -5.19 19.98 39.54
C ARG A 977 -6.59 20.08 40.16
N GLY A 978 -7.45 19.07 39.96
CA GLY A 978 -8.80 19.03 40.55
C GLY A 978 -9.57 20.32 40.32
N ASP A 979 -10.13 20.88 41.39
CA ASP A 979 -10.95 22.11 41.38
C ASP A 979 -10.15 23.39 41.01
N LYS A 980 -8.81 23.31 40.93
CA LYS A 980 -7.92 24.42 40.56
C LYS A 980 -7.70 24.55 39.05
N LEU A 981 -8.38 23.73 38.25
CA LEU A 981 -8.35 23.76 36.79
C LEU A 981 -9.78 23.79 36.25
N ALA A 982 -10.15 24.88 35.58
CA ALA A 982 -11.41 24.92 34.86
C ALA A 982 -11.29 24.06 33.59
N VAL A 983 -12.19 23.11 33.38
CA VAL A 983 -12.17 22.23 32.19
C VAL A 983 -13.38 22.55 31.33
N ILE A 984 -13.11 23.01 30.11
CA ILE A 984 -14.12 23.30 29.09
C ILE A 984 -13.96 22.26 27.98
N GLU A 985 -14.95 21.39 27.86
CA GLU A 985 -14.97 20.36 26.82
C GLU A 985 -15.74 20.85 25.60
N LEU A 986 -15.07 20.88 24.44
CA LEU A 986 -15.70 21.15 23.16
C LEU A 986 -16.26 19.85 22.60
N ASP A 987 -17.58 19.75 22.50
CA ASP A 987 -18.22 18.60 21.87
C ASP A 987 -17.90 18.53 20.36
N VAL A 988 -17.17 17.49 19.96
CA VAL A 988 -16.78 17.30 18.56
C VAL A 988 -17.99 17.05 17.66
N GLU A 989 -19.06 16.41 18.16
CA GLU A 989 -20.29 16.17 17.35
C GLU A 989 -20.92 17.51 16.93
N GLY A 990 -21.08 18.46 17.87
CA GLY A 990 -21.54 19.81 17.57
C GLY A 990 -20.58 20.64 16.69
N LEU A 991 -19.27 20.42 16.81
CA LEU A 991 -18.28 21.11 15.95
C LEU A 991 -18.30 20.65 14.48
N ILE A 992 -18.76 19.43 14.20
CA ILE A 992 -18.79 18.89 12.83
C ILE A 992 -20.15 18.99 12.15
N GLU A 993 -21.22 19.23 12.91
CA GLU A 993 -22.62 19.27 12.45
C GLU A 993 -22.86 20.35 11.38
N SER A 994 -22.53 21.61 11.68
CA SER A 994 -22.65 22.74 10.75
C SER A 994 -21.72 23.90 11.16
N ALA A 995 -21.46 24.84 10.25
CA ALA A 995 -20.65 26.02 10.56
C ALA A 995 -21.27 26.86 11.69
N ASP A 996 -22.58 27.09 11.65
CA ASP A 996 -23.31 27.85 12.67
C ASP A 996 -23.31 27.15 14.05
N ALA A 997 -23.40 25.82 14.08
CA ALA A 997 -23.32 25.05 15.32
C ALA A 997 -21.92 25.14 15.93
N ALA A 998 -20.88 24.98 15.09
CA ALA A 998 -19.49 25.12 15.52
C ALA A 998 -19.21 26.53 16.07
N GLU A 999 -19.70 27.58 15.38
CA GLU A 999 -19.52 28.97 15.83
C GLU A 999 -20.16 29.21 17.20
N LYS A 1000 -21.38 28.71 17.44
CA LYS A 1000 -22.05 28.83 18.75
C LYS A 1000 -21.28 28.14 19.87
N VAL A 1001 -20.82 26.90 19.62
CA VAL A 1001 -20.02 26.12 20.59
C VAL A 1001 -18.73 26.86 20.91
N VAL A 1002 -18.01 27.33 19.89
CA VAL A 1002 -16.76 28.08 20.05
C VAL A 1002 -16.98 29.39 20.80
N THR A 1003 -18.01 30.15 20.45
CA THR A 1003 -18.30 31.45 21.08
C THR A 1003 -18.64 31.31 22.57
N ALA A 1004 -19.46 30.32 22.91
CA ALA A 1004 -19.79 30.03 24.30
C ALA A 1004 -18.54 29.63 25.11
N ALA A 1005 -17.73 28.72 24.56
CA ALA A 1005 -16.51 28.25 25.20
C ALA A 1005 -15.45 29.37 25.34
N ALA A 1006 -15.31 30.26 24.35
CA ALA A 1006 -14.40 31.40 24.41
C ALA A 1006 -14.83 32.41 25.49
N ALA A 1007 -16.14 32.71 25.61
CA ALA A 1007 -16.66 33.59 26.64
C ALA A 1007 -16.47 33.03 28.06
N GLU A 1008 -16.71 31.73 28.25
CA GLU A 1008 -16.46 31.05 29.51
C GLU A 1008 -14.96 31.03 29.85
N THR A 1009 -14.12 30.69 28.86
CA THR A 1009 -12.66 30.70 29.00
C THR A 1009 -12.16 32.08 29.42
N ALA A 1010 -12.60 33.16 28.75
CA ALA A 1010 -12.22 34.53 29.08
C ALA A 1010 -12.63 34.91 30.52
N THR A 1011 -13.84 34.52 30.94
CA THR A 1011 -14.34 34.78 32.30
C THR A 1011 -13.47 34.09 33.36
N LYS A 1012 -13.12 32.83 33.13
CA LYS A 1012 -12.28 32.01 34.02
C LYS A 1012 -10.84 32.49 34.07
N LEU A 1013 -10.24 32.81 32.93
CA LEU A 1013 -8.92 33.41 32.86
C LEU A 1013 -8.87 34.73 33.63
N ALA A 1014 -9.86 35.61 33.47
CA ALA A 1014 -9.93 36.89 34.20
C ALA A 1014 -10.17 36.72 35.72
N ALA A 1015 -10.63 35.54 36.16
CA ALA A 1015 -10.73 35.18 37.57
C ALA A 1015 -9.40 34.68 38.17
N GLY A 1016 -8.39 34.42 37.34
CA GLY A 1016 -7.11 33.86 37.75
C GLY A 1016 -7.07 32.32 37.73
N GLU A 1017 -8.11 31.66 37.23
CA GLU A 1017 -8.17 30.20 37.11
C GLU A 1017 -7.41 29.75 35.85
N ASP A 1018 -6.55 28.72 35.96
CA ASP A 1018 -5.99 28.06 34.79
C ASP A 1018 -7.11 27.27 34.08
N VAL A 1019 -7.17 27.35 32.74
CA VAL A 1019 -8.25 26.77 31.93
C VAL A 1019 -7.70 25.74 30.96
N LEU A 1020 -8.27 24.53 30.99
CA LEU A 1020 -8.08 23.50 29.97
C LEU A 1020 -9.27 23.50 29.01
N VAL A 1021 -9.01 23.84 27.76
CA VAL A 1021 -9.93 23.65 26.64
C VAL A 1021 -9.50 22.39 25.88
N MET A 1022 -10.38 21.38 25.87
CA MET A 1022 -10.11 20.12 25.17
C MET A 1022 -11.31 19.67 24.37
N THR A 1023 -11.10 18.95 23.27
CA THR A 1023 -12.19 18.31 22.55
C THR A 1023 -12.75 17.09 23.32
N SER A 1024 -13.98 16.67 23.03
CA SER A 1024 -14.55 15.45 23.63
C SER A 1024 -13.68 14.23 23.34
N ARG A 1025 -13.64 13.26 24.28
CA ARG A 1025 -12.74 12.08 24.22
C ARG A 1025 -13.40 10.85 23.57
N LYS A 1026 -14.47 11.06 22.81
CA LYS A 1026 -15.02 10.05 21.91
C LYS A 1026 -14.30 10.22 20.56
N LEU A 1027 -13.64 9.16 20.09
CA LEU A 1027 -12.99 9.21 18.78
C LEU A 1027 -14.06 9.22 17.69
N ILE A 1028 -14.25 10.38 17.06
CA ILE A 1028 -15.13 10.52 15.91
C ILE A 1028 -14.27 10.34 14.66
N LYS A 1029 -14.39 9.17 14.03
CA LYS A 1029 -13.73 8.89 12.76
C LYS A 1029 -14.69 9.20 11.62
N GLY A 1030 -14.13 9.74 10.54
CA GLY A 1030 -14.83 9.79 9.26
C GLY A 1030 -14.95 8.38 8.67
N GLY A 1031 -15.73 8.22 7.61
CA GLY A 1031 -15.87 6.94 6.91
C GLY A 1031 -14.61 6.51 6.13
N ASP A 1032 -13.58 7.37 6.08
CA ASP A 1032 -12.32 7.18 5.36
C ASP A 1032 -11.20 8.07 5.97
N ALA A 1033 -9.97 7.97 5.43
CA ALA A 1033 -8.82 8.75 5.88
C ALA A 1033 -8.94 10.27 5.58
N LEU A 1034 -9.53 10.64 4.44
CA LEU A 1034 -9.73 12.04 4.05
C LEU A 1034 -10.80 12.71 4.93
N SER A 1035 -11.90 12.02 5.23
CA SER A 1035 -12.95 12.54 6.12
C SER A 1035 -12.47 12.60 7.57
N SER A 1036 -11.63 11.68 8.02
CA SER A 1036 -10.95 11.78 9.32
C SER A 1036 -9.97 12.97 9.37
N LEU A 1037 -9.25 13.24 8.28
CA LEU A 1037 -8.41 14.44 8.14
C LEU A 1037 -9.25 15.73 8.12
N GLN A 1038 -10.41 15.73 7.43
CA GLN A 1038 -11.34 16.86 7.40
C GLN A 1038 -11.96 17.14 8.78
N ILE A 1039 -12.29 16.10 9.55
CA ILE A 1039 -12.74 16.24 10.95
C ILE A 1039 -11.62 16.87 11.79
N GLY A 1040 -10.39 16.36 11.66
CA GLY A 1040 -9.22 16.95 12.31
C GLY A 1040 -9.02 18.42 11.96
N SER A 1041 -9.20 18.80 10.68
CA SER A 1041 -9.13 20.18 10.21
C SER A 1041 -10.25 21.07 10.77
N LYS A 1042 -11.49 20.57 10.83
CA LYS A 1042 -12.62 21.29 11.46
C LYS A 1042 -12.37 21.53 12.95
N VAL A 1043 -11.87 20.52 13.66
CA VAL A 1043 -11.49 20.62 15.08
C VAL A 1043 -10.36 21.63 15.28
N ALA A 1044 -9.30 21.56 14.47
CA ALA A 1044 -8.19 22.52 14.54
C ALA A 1044 -8.67 23.95 14.29
N ARG A 1045 -9.54 24.15 13.29
CA ARG A 1045 -10.15 25.46 12.98
C ARG A 1045 -11.00 25.99 14.15
N ALA A 1046 -11.80 25.15 14.79
CA ALA A 1046 -12.60 25.55 15.94
C ALA A 1046 -11.72 25.99 17.12
N LEU A 1047 -10.62 25.29 17.38
CA LEU A 1047 -9.66 25.68 18.42
C LEU A 1047 -8.92 26.98 18.08
N VAL A 1048 -8.59 27.22 16.81
CA VAL A 1048 -8.06 28.50 16.34
C VAL A 1048 -9.06 29.62 16.60
N GLN A 1049 -10.30 29.46 16.16
CA GLN A 1049 -11.36 30.47 16.35
C GLN A 1049 -11.58 30.77 17.83
N LEU A 1050 -11.51 29.75 18.70
CA LEU A 1050 -11.58 29.94 20.14
C LEU A 1050 -10.43 30.83 20.66
N VAL A 1051 -9.19 30.53 20.27
CA VAL A 1051 -8.02 31.37 20.63
C VAL A 1051 -8.16 32.79 20.09
N GLU A 1052 -8.68 32.96 18.87
CA GLU A 1052 -8.95 34.27 18.27
C GLU A 1052 -10.05 35.08 18.96
N GLN A 1053 -10.95 34.45 19.70
CA GLN A 1053 -12.05 35.12 20.41
C GLN A 1053 -11.74 35.41 21.88
N ILE A 1054 -10.69 34.83 22.45
CA ILE A 1054 -10.28 35.11 23.83
C ILE A 1054 -9.56 36.46 23.86
N ASP A 1055 -10.20 37.51 24.39
CA ASP A 1055 -9.59 38.84 24.51
C ASP A 1055 -8.75 39.01 25.79
N VAL A 1056 -8.93 38.13 26.77
CA VAL A 1056 -8.13 38.13 28.01
C VAL A 1056 -6.77 37.52 27.72
N ARG A 1057 -5.70 38.29 27.88
CA ARG A 1057 -4.32 37.79 27.74
C ARG A 1057 -4.03 36.73 28.82
N PRO A 1058 -3.84 35.45 28.46
CA PRO A 1058 -3.48 34.44 29.44
C PRO A 1058 -2.03 34.65 29.91
N ARG A 1059 -1.71 34.17 31.12
CA ARG A 1059 -0.36 34.24 31.70
C ARG A 1059 0.65 33.41 30.90
N TYR A 1060 0.20 32.28 30.38
CA TYR A 1060 0.91 31.41 29.44
C TYR A 1060 -0.12 30.67 28.58
N LEU A 1061 0.30 30.16 27.43
CA LEU A 1061 -0.52 29.30 26.58
C LEU A 1061 0.23 28.01 26.24
N ILE A 1062 -0.38 26.86 26.53
CA ILE A 1062 0.13 25.53 26.16
C ILE A 1062 -0.77 24.96 25.06
N ALA A 1063 -0.23 24.75 23.86
CA ALA A 1063 -0.93 24.02 22.82
C ALA A 1063 -0.36 22.60 22.74
N LYS A 1064 -1.24 21.59 22.72
CA LYS A 1064 -0.81 20.19 22.70
C LYS A 1064 -1.19 19.45 21.42
N GLY A 1065 -0.17 18.87 20.78
CA GLY A 1065 -0.22 18.19 19.50
C GLY A 1065 0.34 19.05 18.37
N GLY A 1066 0.93 18.43 17.35
CA GLY A 1066 1.59 19.13 16.23
C GLY A 1066 0.69 20.13 15.53
N ILE A 1067 -0.38 19.65 14.89
CA ILE A 1067 -1.36 20.50 14.18
C ILE A 1067 -1.96 21.58 15.09
N THR A 1068 -2.41 21.22 16.30
CA THR A 1068 -2.99 22.17 17.26
C THR A 1068 -2.01 23.27 17.63
N SER A 1069 -0.72 22.94 17.80
CA SER A 1069 0.30 23.93 18.10
C SER A 1069 0.59 24.83 16.90
N SER A 1070 0.75 24.25 15.71
CA SER A 1070 1.01 25.02 14.48
C SER A 1070 -0.07 26.07 14.25
N ASP A 1071 -1.33 25.62 14.25
CA ASP A 1071 -2.47 26.46 13.96
C ASP A 1071 -2.73 27.49 15.06
N ALA A 1072 -2.52 27.14 16.34
CA ALA A 1072 -2.61 28.10 17.43
C ALA A 1072 -1.54 29.21 17.33
N ALA A 1073 -0.29 28.89 16.96
CA ALA A 1073 0.76 29.87 16.79
C ALA A 1073 0.53 30.77 15.55
N THR A 1074 0.30 30.14 14.39
CA THR A 1074 0.26 30.80 13.08
C THR A 1074 -1.06 31.54 12.82
N LYS A 1075 -2.20 30.95 13.20
CA LYS A 1075 -3.54 31.50 12.92
C LYS A 1075 -4.17 32.12 14.16
N GLY A 1076 -4.11 31.44 15.30
CA GLY A 1076 -4.70 31.91 16.56
C GLY A 1076 -3.99 33.12 17.14
N LEU A 1077 -2.68 33.00 17.36
CA LEU A 1077 -1.82 34.06 17.89
C LEU A 1077 -1.23 34.97 16.80
N ARG A 1078 -1.37 34.58 15.53
CA ARG A 1078 -0.89 35.35 14.36
C ARG A 1078 0.59 35.72 14.46
N MET A 1079 1.40 34.83 15.03
CA MET A 1079 2.85 35.01 15.10
C MET A 1079 3.39 34.92 13.68
N ARG A 1080 4.13 35.92 13.19
CA ARG A 1080 4.89 35.84 11.93
C ARG A 1080 6.34 35.46 12.20
N ARG A 1081 6.91 36.03 13.26
CA ARG A 1081 8.21 35.67 13.83
C ARG A 1081 8.08 35.46 15.34
N ALA A 1082 8.60 34.35 15.84
CA ALA A 1082 8.73 34.10 17.28
C ALA A 1082 10.17 33.71 17.64
N ARG A 1083 10.58 34.01 18.87
CA ARG A 1083 11.86 33.59 19.44
C ARG A 1083 11.68 32.28 20.19
N ILE A 1084 12.51 31.29 19.90
CA ILE A 1084 12.60 30.06 20.70
C ILE A 1084 13.38 30.40 21.97
N MET A 1085 12.71 30.37 23.12
CA MET A 1085 13.30 30.74 24.41
C MET A 1085 14.09 29.59 25.03
N GLY A 1086 13.67 28.36 24.75
CA GLY A 1086 14.20 27.14 25.35
C GLY A 1086 13.10 26.10 25.46
N GLN A 1087 13.04 25.41 26.59
CA GLN A 1087 12.09 24.33 26.84
C GLN A 1087 11.26 24.60 28.10
N ALA A 1088 9.99 24.21 28.11
CA ALA A 1088 9.15 24.21 29.33
C ALA A 1088 9.31 22.89 30.12
N ALA A 1089 9.70 21.82 29.44
CA ALA A 1089 10.09 20.52 29.98
C ALA A 1089 11.03 19.84 28.97
N PRO A 1090 11.80 18.81 29.33
CA PRO A 1090 12.67 18.11 28.39
C PRO A 1090 11.95 17.72 27.09
N GLY A 1091 12.39 18.29 25.96
CA GLY A 1091 11.79 18.06 24.64
C GLY A 1091 10.44 18.74 24.38
N VAL A 1092 10.07 19.74 25.18
CA VAL A 1092 8.84 20.55 25.05
C VAL A 1092 9.23 22.02 24.79
N PRO A 1093 9.26 22.47 23.52
CA PRO A 1093 9.74 23.80 23.16
C PRO A 1093 8.84 24.94 23.63
N LEU A 1094 9.46 26.09 23.86
CA LEU A 1094 8.83 27.32 24.33
C LEU A 1094 9.20 28.48 23.41
N TRP A 1095 8.17 29.18 22.90
CA TRP A 1095 8.33 30.36 22.05
C TRP A 1095 7.79 31.61 22.74
N LYS A 1096 8.27 32.76 22.26
CA LYS A 1096 7.75 34.07 22.60
C LYS A 1096 7.68 34.95 21.36
N CYS A 1097 6.55 35.56 21.09
CA CYS A 1097 6.39 36.51 19.99
C CYS A 1097 6.11 37.91 20.54
N ASP A 1098 7.02 38.84 20.28
CA ASP A 1098 6.91 40.23 20.71
C ASP A 1098 6.49 41.19 19.57
N GLU A 1099 6.00 40.65 18.45
CA GLU A 1099 5.48 41.46 17.33
C GLU A 1099 4.15 42.14 17.70
N GLU A 1100 3.94 43.37 17.24
CA GLU A 1100 2.69 44.12 17.49
C GLU A 1100 1.47 43.48 16.81
N THR A 1101 1.69 42.79 15.70
CA THR A 1101 0.64 42.07 14.96
C THR A 1101 0.21 40.78 15.64
N SER A 1102 0.97 40.28 16.63
CA SER A 1102 0.64 39.04 17.33
C SER A 1102 -0.39 39.28 18.42
N ARG A 1103 -1.41 38.42 18.45
CA ARG A 1103 -2.40 38.38 19.52
C ARG A 1103 -1.72 37.91 20.81
N HIS A 1104 -2.05 38.58 21.91
CA HIS A 1104 -1.42 38.31 23.22
C HIS A 1104 0.10 38.44 23.21
N ARG A 1105 0.62 39.46 22.49
CA ARG A 1105 2.03 39.83 22.43
C ARG A 1105 2.81 39.54 23.72
N GLY A 1106 3.89 38.78 23.59
CA GLY A 1106 4.82 38.45 24.66
C GLY A 1106 4.33 37.34 25.61
N VAL A 1107 3.21 36.66 25.31
CA VAL A 1107 2.78 35.49 26.07
C VAL A 1107 3.77 34.33 25.87
N PRO A 1108 4.22 33.66 26.95
CA PRO A 1108 4.92 32.38 26.85
C PRO A 1108 4.05 31.33 26.15
N TYR A 1109 4.52 30.83 25.01
CA TYR A 1109 3.80 29.88 24.18
C TYR A 1109 4.52 28.54 24.14
N VAL A 1110 3.94 27.54 24.82
CA VAL A 1110 4.49 26.19 24.89
C VAL A 1110 3.93 25.35 23.75
N VAL A 1111 4.82 24.88 22.87
CA VAL A 1111 4.51 23.89 21.84
C VAL A 1111 4.71 22.52 22.46
N PHE A 1112 3.63 21.84 22.84
CA PHE A 1112 3.70 20.56 23.52
C PHE A 1112 3.53 19.39 22.52
N PRO A 1113 4.59 18.62 22.22
CA PRO A 1113 4.50 17.54 21.24
C PRO A 1113 3.52 16.42 21.66
N GLY A 1114 2.96 15.72 20.67
CA GLY A 1114 1.98 14.65 20.94
C GLY A 1114 2.56 13.40 21.62
N ASN A 1115 3.86 13.14 21.43
CA ASN A 1115 4.53 11.88 21.76
C ASN A 1115 5.79 12.06 22.64
N VAL A 1116 5.91 13.19 23.35
CA VAL A 1116 7.03 13.51 24.25
C VAL A 1116 6.53 13.70 25.68
N GLY A 1117 7.40 13.36 26.64
CA GLY A 1117 7.14 13.45 28.08
C GLY A 1117 6.55 12.18 28.70
N SER A 1118 6.58 12.10 30.03
CA SER A 1118 5.85 11.09 30.82
C SER A 1118 4.35 11.41 30.84
N ASP A 1119 3.55 10.56 31.47
CA ASP A 1119 2.13 10.86 31.67
C ASP A 1119 1.90 12.05 32.62
N SER A 1120 2.91 12.42 33.42
CA SER A 1120 2.84 13.52 34.39
C SER A 1120 3.40 14.85 33.89
N THR A 1121 4.22 14.86 32.82
CA THR A 1121 4.95 16.06 32.38
C THR A 1121 4.05 17.27 32.12
N LEU A 1122 2.87 17.09 31.50
CA LEU A 1122 1.95 18.22 31.26
C LEU A 1122 1.43 18.82 32.58
N ALA A 1123 1.10 17.97 33.55
CA ALA A 1123 0.63 18.41 34.86
C ALA A 1123 1.74 19.15 35.62
N GLU A 1124 2.98 18.65 35.56
CA GLU A 1124 4.15 19.28 36.19
C GLU A 1124 4.43 20.68 35.64
N VAL A 1125 4.37 20.85 34.31
CA VAL A 1125 4.51 22.18 33.68
C VAL A 1125 3.40 23.12 34.16
N VAL A 1126 2.14 22.69 34.09
CA VAL A 1126 0.99 23.51 34.48
C VAL A 1126 1.01 23.87 35.98
N GLU A 1127 1.41 22.95 36.85
CA GLU A 1127 1.56 23.20 38.28
C GLU A 1127 2.69 24.20 38.56
N SER A 1128 3.87 23.98 37.98
CA SER A 1128 5.02 24.86 38.20
C SER A 1128 4.79 26.29 37.71
N TRP A 1129 3.92 26.48 36.72
CA TRP A 1129 3.58 27.79 36.15
C TRP A 1129 2.28 28.38 36.71
N SER A 1130 1.64 27.70 37.67
CA SER A 1130 0.41 28.16 38.33
C SER A 1130 0.67 29.36 39.25
N ILE A 1131 -0.36 30.18 39.48
CA ILE A 1131 -0.26 31.36 40.36
C ILE A 1131 0.27 30.98 41.74
N GLU A 1132 -0.20 29.87 42.32
CA GLU A 1132 0.17 29.43 43.67
C GLU A 1132 1.66 29.10 43.84
N ASN A 1133 2.33 28.68 42.76
CA ASN A 1133 3.74 28.29 42.79
C ASN A 1133 4.68 29.38 42.27
N VAL A 1134 4.13 30.44 41.65
CA VAL A 1134 4.89 31.58 41.12
C VAL A 1134 4.77 32.83 42.03
N ALA A 1135 3.71 32.91 42.85
CA ALA A 1135 3.52 33.91 43.91
C ALA A 1135 4.35 33.56 45.16
#